data_AF-A0A1B6CV42-F1
#
_entry.id   AF-A0A1B6CV42-F1
#
_cell.length_a   1.000
_cell.length_b   1.000
_cell.length_c   1.000
_cell.angle_alpha   90.00
_cell.angle_beta   90.00
_cell.angle_gamma   90.00
#
_symmetry.space_group_name_H-M   'P 1'
#
loop_
_entity.id
_entity.type
_entity.pdbx_description
1 polymer ?
#
loop_
_entity_poly.entity_id
_entity_poly.type
_entity_poly.pdbx_seq_one_letter_code
_entity_poly.pdbx_strand_id
1 'polypeptide(L)'
;MSMYKDLNKTDQNKDDFQVLEVENEIKDLEPIYTVMVSELEGMPETKKYTNEIYRIWAALCKAQENSKELNSLLKENLQNMATNNLKIEHIIQAAHNDEKVITKLQEEVQLSLKMMGAAQSREQYSHGIVKNLRKHIDHLNHDLEQKTRTLEQDGEYRSLAKNEEAQIKQRENMINEISKLKKKLNYYIEYQDEMEKTNTSKDKKIEELTQELKNQINETSKEARFKENTVEDLHQVQTQLKLRDNDIKHLKKQILEYQQSIAQYQETIRDQKISLEKMNQHLEIQLVQSNKLSQDLHKNWSKIEEDRQKIEILTKQLQFKEESEAKLTIELTNANKVLETFKKKLNKMEAEKLKVIEQKKKLEVEMEKIVRSMDNDRYNLGLEVQKVNNLKRKEEITADFAIKTKLELEEQIRLVKIKDKDRTQMEQEISNNRITLTKQSQQIIALENEKNRYVSETVILTKKVEAAYEDLQLKGSEIIDYRKKIAQIESQLTDKISLYESVRYELNNCSKNLIEAQDDISELTHKSRVMILQIEQLKDDIAGKETQLINEKLALHKVQEEKQAMKIEVQKFKDQFNQSRNMISVLTSEKETLEKLLKQADNEQKKDKIEKEKILNDKAKLSTLVVKLNGELAQSHDNLKVFQSIMDKEKVQFSQKLEDIRILKLEVNRLSNEKQVLTSSLQNMVDLRTEVHNLEKNLTKERLKSQALTEEQQNPLNVHRWRKLEGTDPDTHMLLMKTKIQQSRVLKKTKDMLDLQNKYDDLERQFNCLTMKQPQNQNTADLNLQLNTLQRDLNLKANKIKGLIAELNGREAQAKDFEVEIYRLNHELNEMKKKYYEQKEKSDKLNQKLKDIKLPENEALNSKENMKNNVDDMNKGIQKPYFTGGGFNMRRNGT
;
A
#
# COMPACT_ATOMS: atom_id res chain seq x y z
N MET A 1 48.60 -21.72 9.77
CA MET A 1 47.25 -21.92 10.34
C MET A 1 47.26 -23.09 11.36
N SER A 2 48.17 -23.08 12.36
CA SER A 2 48.29 -24.22 13.30
C SER A 2 47.38 -24.08 14.53
N MET A 3 47.31 -22.87 15.12
CA MET A 3 46.62 -22.58 16.39
C MET A 3 45.12 -22.97 16.43
N TYR A 4 44.45 -23.14 15.29
CA TYR A 4 43.05 -23.56 15.23
C TYR A 4 42.82 -25.09 15.27
N LYS A 5 43.86 -25.93 15.13
CA LYS A 5 43.72 -27.39 15.24
C LYS A 5 43.87 -27.92 16.67
N ASP A 6 44.50 -27.14 17.56
CA ASP A 6 44.80 -27.58 18.94
C ASP A 6 43.68 -27.22 19.94
N LEU A 7 43.07 -26.02 19.82
CA LEU A 7 42.00 -25.55 20.70
C LEU A 7 40.73 -26.44 20.66
N ASN A 8 40.29 -26.87 19.48
CA ASN A 8 39.02 -27.60 19.35
C ASN A 8 39.05 -29.02 19.94
N LYS A 9 40.22 -29.61 20.24
CA LYS A 9 40.32 -30.96 20.81
C LYS A 9 40.31 -30.99 22.34
N THR A 10 40.64 -29.90 23.01
CA THR A 10 40.71 -29.87 24.48
C THR A 10 39.36 -29.67 25.14
N ASP A 11 38.46 -28.88 24.54
CA ASP A 11 37.18 -28.55 25.15
C ASP A 11 36.07 -29.57 24.82
N GLN A 12 36.06 -30.17 23.61
CA GLN A 12 35.16 -31.28 23.27
C GLN A 12 35.24 -32.46 24.26
N ASN A 13 36.43 -32.76 24.79
CA ASN A 13 36.64 -33.83 25.78
C ASN A 13 36.20 -33.46 27.20
N LYS A 14 35.94 -32.18 27.51
CA LYS A 14 35.35 -31.75 28.78
C LYS A 14 33.84 -31.78 28.72
N ASP A 15 33.26 -31.24 27.65
CA ASP A 15 31.81 -31.17 27.49
C ASP A 15 31.19 -32.58 27.43
N ASP A 16 31.83 -33.50 26.71
CA ASP A 16 31.43 -34.93 26.69
C ASP A 16 31.56 -35.62 28.05
N PHE A 17 32.50 -35.18 28.91
CA PHE A 17 32.66 -35.72 30.26
C PHE A 17 31.53 -35.23 31.17
N GLN A 18 31.21 -33.93 31.14
CA GLN A 18 30.13 -33.33 31.93
C GLN A 18 28.74 -33.89 31.57
N VAL A 19 28.48 -34.14 30.29
CA VAL A 19 27.22 -34.78 29.86
C VAL A 19 27.13 -36.21 30.41
N LEU A 20 28.23 -36.97 30.39
CA LEU A 20 28.26 -38.34 30.92
C LEU A 20 28.16 -38.38 32.47
N GLU A 21 28.71 -37.38 33.15
CA GLU A 21 28.66 -37.20 34.60
C GLU A 21 27.20 -36.97 35.07
N VAL A 22 26.51 -35.98 34.47
CA VAL A 22 25.08 -35.71 34.73
C VAL A 22 24.18 -36.89 34.34
N GLU A 23 24.54 -37.66 33.32
CA GLU A 23 23.82 -38.89 32.97
C GLU A 23 23.92 -40.01 34.01
N ASN A 24 24.96 -40.02 34.84
CA ASN A 24 25.13 -40.99 35.92
C ASN A 24 24.47 -40.48 37.20
N GLU A 25 24.61 -39.19 37.55
CA GLU A 25 23.90 -38.57 38.68
C GLU A 25 22.38 -38.78 38.60
N ILE A 26 21.77 -38.65 37.41
CA ILE A 26 20.33 -38.88 37.24
C ILE A 26 19.94 -40.36 37.41
N LYS A 27 20.80 -41.32 37.04
CA LYS A 27 20.57 -42.75 37.28
C LYS A 27 20.66 -43.11 38.76
N ASP A 28 21.59 -42.49 39.49
CA ASP A 28 21.73 -42.69 40.93
C ASP A 28 20.54 -42.08 41.72
N LEU A 29 19.84 -41.11 41.14
CA LEU A 29 18.59 -40.56 41.69
C LEU A 29 17.34 -41.44 41.45
N GLU A 30 17.32 -42.30 40.42
CA GLU A 30 16.18 -43.18 40.10
C GLU A 30 15.78 -44.15 41.23
N PRO A 31 16.70 -44.88 41.90
CA PRO A 31 16.35 -45.71 43.05
C PRO A 31 15.92 -44.87 44.26
N ILE A 32 16.52 -43.70 44.49
CA ILE A 32 16.17 -42.79 45.59
C ILE A 32 14.74 -42.26 45.41
N TYR A 33 14.40 -41.83 44.19
CA TYR A 33 13.05 -41.46 43.79
C TYR A 33 12.05 -42.60 44.03
N THR A 34 12.40 -43.82 43.62
CA THR A 34 11.53 -45.00 43.76
C THR A 34 11.22 -45.32 45.24
N VAL A 35 12.22 -45.25 46.12
CA VAL A 35 12.04 -45.43 47.56
C VAL A 35 11.18 -44.30 48.15
N MET A 36 11.52 -43.05 47.87
CA MET A 36 10.78 -41.86 48.35
C MET A 36 9.29 -41.90 47.97
N VAL A 37 8.96 -42.29 46.73
CA VAL A 37 7.56 -42.43 46.30
C VAL A 37 6.86 -43.56 47.06
N SER A 38 7.54 -44.70 47.27
CA SER A 38 6.99 -45.83 48.04
C SER A 38 6.68 -45.45 49.49
N GLU A 39 7.56 -44.69 50.15
CA GLU A 39 7.34 -44.17 51.50
C GLU A 39 6.18 -43.16 51.56
N LEU A 40 6.12 -42.22 50.61
CA LEU A 40 5.09 -41.18 50.55
C LEU A 40 3.70 -41.72 50.17
N GLU A 41 3.61 -42.85 49.49
CA GLU A 41 2.34 -43.56 49.26
C GLU A 41 1.84 -44.36 50.48
N GLY A 42 2.75 -44.69 51.41
CA GLY A 42 2.43 -45.42 52.65
C GLY A 42 1.69 -44.59 53.70
N MET A 43 1.78 -43.25 53.64
CA MET A 43 1.07 -42.35 54.56
C MET A 43 -0.11 -41.63 53.87
N PRO A 44 -1.30 -41.60 54.49
CA PRO A 44 -2.52 -41.10 53.85
C PRO A 44 -2.54 -39.57 53.64
N GLU A 45 -1.74 -38.82 54.41
CA GLU A 45 -1.65 -37.37 54.34
C GLU A 45 -0.71 -36.89 53.20
N THR A 46 0.38 -37.61 52.97
CA THR A 46 1.40 -37.30 51.95
C THR A 46 1.02 -37.75 50.54
N LYS A 47 0.10 -38.72 50.41
CA LYS A 47 -0.34 -39.31 49.12
C LYS A 47 -0.93 -38.31 48.10
N LYS A 48 -1.14 -37.05 48.48
CA LYS A 48 -1.48 -35.96 47.54
C LYS A 48 -0.28 -35.47 46.73
N TYR A 49 0.91 -35.42 47.34
CA TYR A 49 2.14 -34.88 46.75
C TYR A 49 2.87 -35.87 45.84
N THR A 50 2.58 -37.17 45.93
CA THR A 50 3.20 -38.18 45.05
C THR A 50 2.91 -37.87 43.58
N ASN A 51 1.69 -37.44 43.24
CA ASN A 51 1.33 -36.99 41.89
C ASN A 51 2.15 -35.79 41.39
N GLU A 52 2.61 -34.91 42.28
CA GLU A 52 3.46 -33.76 41.92
C GLU A 52 4.91 -34.22 41.73
N ILE A 53 5.39 -35.14 42.58
CA ILE A 53 6.71 -35.78 42.48
C ILE A 53 6.81 -36.65 41.21
N TYR A 54 5.77 -37.41 40.83
CA TYR A 54 5.67 -38.10 39.54
C TYR A 54 5.78 -37.12 38.35
N ARG A 55 5.16 -35.93 38.43
CA ARG A 55 5.25 -34.90 37.38
C ARG A 55 6.64 -34.28 37.29
N ILE A 56 7.29 -34.02 38.42
CA ILE A 56 8.66 -33.46 38.47
C ILE A 56 9.66 -34.48 37.90
N TRP A 57 9.56 -35.76 38.27
CA TRP A 57 10.41 -36.81 37.71
C TRP A 57 10.19 -36.99 36.20
N ALA A 58 8.95 -37.08 35.74
CA ALA A 58 8.63 -37.16 34.31
C ALA A 58 9.14 -35.94 33.51
N ALA A 59 9.14 -34.74 34.11
CA ALA A 59 9.73 -33.55 33.51
C ALA A 59 11.26 -33.61 33.46
N LEU A 60 11.92 -34.17 34.49
CA LEU A 60 13.37 -34.36 34.54
C LEU A 60 13.83 -35.40 33.50
N CYS A 61 13.19 -36.56 33.41
CA CYS A 61 13.49 -37.57 32.39
C CYS A 61 13.33 -36.98 30.98
N LYS A 62 12.23 -36.26 30.72
CA LYS A 62 12.01 -35.61 29.42
C LYS A 62 13.03 -34.51 29.10
N ALA A 63 13.51 -33.78 30.10
CA ALA A 63 14.61 -32.83 29.93
C ALA A 63 15.93 -33.54 29.58
N GLN A 64 16.18 -34.71 30.17
CA GLN A 64 17.34 -35.55 29.83
C GLN A 64 17.25 -36.12 28.40
N GLU A 65 16.08 -36.60 27.97
CA GLU A 65 15.83 -37.05 26.60
C GLU A 65 16.08 -35.92 25.58
N ASN A 66 15.46 -34.75 25.79
CA ASN A 66 15.70 -33.57 24.95
C ASN A 66 17.19 -33.16 24.90
N SER A 67 17.90 -33.28 26.03
CA SER A 67 19.35 -32.98 26.11
C SER A 67 20.19 -33.99 25.32
N LYS A 68 19.82 -35.27 25.35
CA LYS A 68 20.44 -36.34 24.54
C LYS A 68 20.24 -36.13 23.05
N GLU A 69 19.02 -35.79 22.63
CA GLU A 69 18.72 -35.45 21.23
C GLU A 69 19.50 -34.20 20.78
N LEU A 70 19.55 -33.15 21.60
CA LEU A 70 20.30 -31.94 21.27
C LEU A 70 21.81 -32.19 21.15
N ASN A 71 22.38 -33.01 22.04
CA ASN A 71 23.80 -33.37 22.00
C ASN A 71 24.15 -34.31 20.84
N SER A 72 23.27 -35.24 20.46
CA SER A 72 23.49 -36.07 19.26
C SER A 72 23.44 -35.22 17.99
N LEU A 73 22.48 -34.31 17.90
CA LEU A 73 22.34 -33.35 16.80
C LEU A 73 23.55 -32.39 16.73
N LEU A 74 24.11 -31.96 17.86
CA LEU A 74 25.34 -31.17 17.92
C LEU A 74 26.55 -31.96 17.41
N LYS A 75 26.71 -33.23 17.80
CA LYS A 75 27.80 -34.09 17.30
C LYS A 75 27.69 -34.33 15.79
N GLU A 76 26.49 -34.59 15.29
CA GLU A 76 26.25 -34.73 13.85
C GLU A 76 26.60 -33.43 13.09
N ASN A 77 26.15 -32.27 13.58
CA ASN A 77 26.47 -30.98 12.97
C ASN A 77 27.97 -30.65 13.03
N LEU A 78 28.67 -31.01 14.12
CA LEU A 78 30.13 -30.86 14.22
C LEU A 78 30.87 -31.78 13.24
N GLN A 79 30.41 -33.01 13.04
CA GLN A 79 30.95 -33.94 12.04
C GLN A 79 30.67 -33.48 10.59
N ASN A 80 29.49 -32.92 10.34
CA ASN A 80 29.12 -32.30 9.06
C ASN A 80 29.94 -31.03 8.78
N MET A 81 30.22 -30.21 9.80
CA MET A 81 31.14 -29.07 9.70
C MET A 81 32.59 -29.53 9.44
N ALA A 82 33.07 -30.58 10.13
CA ALA A 82 34.41 -31.11 9.92
C ALA A 82 34.60 -31.66 8.49
N THR A 83 33.64 -32.44 7.98
CA THR A 83 33.69 -32.97 6.61
C THR A 83 33.53 -31.87 5.54
N ASN A 84 32.72 -30.85 5.77
CA ASN A 84 32.62 -29.71 4.86
C ASN A 84 33.88 -28.83 4.88
N ASN A 85 34.53 -28.64 6.03
CA ASN A 85 35.82 -27.96 6.10
C ASN A 85 36.92 -28.71 5.34
N LEU A 86 36.94 -30.06 5.39
CA LEU A 86 37.85 -30.87 4.57
C LEU A 86 37.56 -30.72 3.06
N LYS A 87 36.28 -30.68 2.64
CA LYS A 87 35.92 -30.39 1.24
C LYS A 87 36.42 -29.00 0.81
N ILE A 88 36.29 -27.99 1.67
CA ILE A 88 36.78 -26.63 1.43
C ILE A 88 38.31 -26.61 1.34
N GLU A 89 39.03 -27.31 2.23
CA GLU A 89 40.50 -27.44 2.20
C GLU A 89 40.96 -28.10 0.87
N HIS A 90 40.26 -29.13 0.39
CA HIS A 90 40.50 -29.73 -0.94
C HIS A 90 40.18 -28.80 -2.12
N ILE A 91 39.07 -28.04 -2.07
CA ILE A 91 38.71 -27.08 -3.13
C ILE A 91 39.75 -25.94 -3.22
N ILE A 92 40.25 -25.45 -2.08
CA ILE A 92 41.32 -24.44 -2.03
C ILE A 92 42.63 -25.01 -2.60
N GLN A 93 42.97 -26.27 -2.30
CA GLN A 93 44.14 -26.93 -2.91
C GLN A 93 43.99 -27.13 -4.41
N ALA A 94 42.79 -27.47 -4.90
CA ALA A 94 42.50 -27.59 -6.33
C ALA A 94 42.69 -26.23 -7.04
N ALA A 95 42.01 -25.18 -6.57
CA ALA A 95 42.10 -23.83 -7.14
C ALA A 95 43.54 -23.29 -7.16
N HIS A 96 44.34 -23.55 -6.12
CA HIS A 96 45.74 -23.13 -6.05
C HIS A 96 46.70 -24.03 -6.88
N ASN A 97 46.24 -25.20 -7.34
CA ASN A 97 46.95 -25.98 -8.36
C ASN A 97 46.56 -25.49 -9.76
N ASP A 98 45.29 -25.17 -10.00
CA ASP A 98 44.83 -24.57 -11.26
C ASP A 98 45.51 -23.22 -11.52
N GLU A 99 45.68 -22.38 -10.50
CA GLU A 99 46.48 -21.14 -10.54
C GLU A 99 47.93 -21.37 -11.01
N LYS A 100 48.55 -22.49 -10.61
CA LYS A 100 49.90 -22.90 -11.03
C LYS A 100 49.95 -23.48 -12.44
N VAL A 101 48.84 -24.03 -12.94
CA VAL A 101 48.70 -24.46 -14.33
C VAL A 101 48.47 -23.24 -15.23
N ILE A 102 47.62 -22.31 -14.82
CA ILE A 102 47.32 -21.06 -15.54
C ILE A 102 48.58 -20.20 -15.70
N THR A 103 49.38 -20.02 -14.65
CA THR A 103 50.64 -19.26 -14.71
C THR A 103 51.66 -19.91 -15.64
N LYS A 104 51.82 -21.25 -15.62
CA LYS A 104 52.67 -21.97 -16.59
C LYS A 104 52.19 -21.81 -18.04
N LEU A 105 50.88 -21.93 -18.29
CA LEU A 105 50.31 -21.72 -19.63
C LEU A 105 50.48 -20.27 -20.10
N GLN A 106 50.43 -19.28 -19.20
CA GLN A 106 50.75 -17.88 -19.52
C GLN A 106 52.24 -17.70 -19.87
N GLU A 107 53.15 -18.37 -19.17
CA GLU A 107 54.59 -18.38 -19.50
C GLU A 107 54.84 -19.04 -20.87
N GLU A 108 54.24 -20.20 -21.15
CA GLU A 108 54.34 -20.89 -22.44
C GLU A 108 53.77 -20.05 -23.59
N VAL A 109 52.63 -19.37 -23.40
CA VAL A 109 52.06 -18.44 -24.38
C VAL A 109 52.99 -17.25 -24.63
N GLN A 110 53.60 -16.67 -23.59
CA GLN A 110 54.61 -15.61 -23.79
C GLN A 110 55.87 -16.13 -24.52
N LEU A 111 56.28 -17.37 -24.28
CA LEU A 111 57.42 -17.99 -24.93
C LEU A 111 57.11 -18.26 -26.42
N SER A 112 55.92 -18.77 -26.72
CA SER A 112 55.40 -18.96 -28.07
C SER A 112 55.29 -17.63 -28.84
N LEU A 113 54.75 -16.57 -28.23
CA LEU A 113 54.70 -15.23 -28.83
C LEU A 113 56.10 -14.66 -29.14
N LYS A 114 57.08 -14.90 -28.26
CA LYS A 114 58.49 -14.52 -28.51
C LYS A 114 59.10 -15.33 -29.66
N MET A 115 58.81 -16.64 -29.74
CA MET A 115 59.24 -17.47 -30.87
C MET A 115 58.59 -17.05 -32.19
N MET A 116 57.30 -16.69 -32.19
CA MET A 116 56.58 -16.17 -33.35
C MET A 116 57.17 -14.84 -33.83
N GLY A 117 57.46 -13.90 -32.92
CA GLY A 117 58.15 -12.64 -33.27
C GLY A 117 59.56 -12.87 -33.84
N ALA A 118 60.30 -13.87 -33.33
CA ALA A 118 61.59 -14.25 -33.87
C ALA A 118 61.49 -14.92 -35.26
N ALA A 119 60.45 -15.73 -35.50
CA ALA A 119 60.17 -16.31 -36.81
C ALA A 119 59.79 -15.23 -37.84
N GLN A 120 58.88 -14.33 -37.48
CA GLN A 120 58.45 -13.21 -38.33
C GLN A 120 59.60 -12.25 -38.65
N SER A 121 60.55 -12.05 -37.72
CA SER A 121 61.77 -11.28 -37.96
C SER A 121 62.70 -11.96 -38.97
N ARG A 122 62.84 -13.29 -38.93
CA ARG A 122 63.58 -14.08 -39.93
C ARG A 122 62.89 -14.07 -41.29
N GLU A 123 61.56 -14.10 -41.32
CA GLU A 123 60.75 -14.00 -42.53
C GLU A 123 60.92 -12.64 -43.21
N GLN A 124 60.87 -11.53 -42.45
CA GLN A 124 61.14 -10.19 -42.98
C GLN A 124 62.57 -10.06 -43.54
N TYR A 125 63.57 -10.65 -42.88
CA TYR A 125 64.94 -10.72 -43.40
C TYR A 125 65.04 -11.53 -44.71
N SER A 126 64.36 -12.68 -44.76
CA SER A 126 64.24 -13.52 -45.97
C SER A 126 63.56 -12.77 -47.13
N HIS A 127 62.46 -12.05 -46.86
CA HIS A 127 61.81 -11.17 -47.83
C HIS A 127 62.72 -10.02 -48.30
N GLY A 128 63.57 -9.49 -47.42
CA GLY A 128 64.63 -8.54 -47.80
C GLY A 128 65.61 -9.13 -48.82
N ILE A 129 66.09 -10.36 -48.58
CA ILE A 129 66.96 -11.10 -49.50
C ILE A 129 66.24 -11.38 -50.83
N VAL A 130 65.01 -11.90 -50.80
CA VAL A 130 64.21 -12.19 -52.01
C VAL A 130 63.94 -10.92 -52.82
N LYS A 131 63.69 -9.78 -52.18
CA LYS A 131 63.50 -8.48 -52.85
C LYS A 131 64.78 -7.97 -53.52
N ASN A 132 65.95 -8.24 -52.93
CA ASN A 132 67.25 -7.91 -53.53
C ASN A 132 67.61 -8.87 -54.68
N LEU A 133 67.34 -10.17 -54.54
CA LEU A 133 67.54 -11.17 -55.59
C LEU A 133 66.65 -10.88 -56.82
N ARG A 134 65.38 -10.49 -56.61
CA ARG A 134 64.50 -10.05 -57.71
C ARG A 134 65.10 -8.85 -58.47
N LYS A 135 65.54 -7.79 -57.77
CA LYS A 135 66.23 -6.65 -58.41
C LYS A 135 67.46 -7.05 -59.22
N HIS A 136 68.17 -8.11 -58.83
CA HIS A 136 69.33 -8.63 -59.56
C HIS A 136 68.91 -9.43 -60.80
N ILE A 137 67.83 -10.21 -60.72
CA ILE A 137 67.21 -10.87 -61.88
C ILE A 137 66.69 -9.82 -62.87
N ASP A 138 66.05 -8.75 -62.39
CA ASP A 138 65.55 -7.65 -63.21
C ASP A 138 66.69 -6.93 -63.98
N HIS A 139 67.88 -6.77 -63.37
CA HIS A 139 69.07 -6.25 -64.06
C HIS A 139 69.66 -7.25 -65.07
N LEU A 140 69.80 -8.53 -64.70
CA LEU A 140 70.36 -9.56 -65.59
C LEU A 140 69.48 -9.82 -66.82
N ASN A 141 68.16 -9.72 -66.69
CA ASN A 141 67.24 -9.80 -67.82
C ASN A 141 67.40 -8.59 -68.76
N HIS A 142 67.63 -7.39 -68.22
CA HIS A 142 67.88 -6.19 -69.02
C HIS A 142 69.18 -6.29 -69.85
N ASP A 143 70.26 -6.80 -69.24
CA ASP A 143 71.53 -7.06 -69.92
C ASP A 143 71.44 -8.17 -71.00
N LEU A 144 70.49 -9.11 -70.86
CA LEU A 144 70.24 -10.18 -71.84
C LEU A 144 69.37 -9.71 -73.02
N GLU A 145 68.33 -8.89 -72.78
CA GLU A 145 67.57 -8.26 -73.85
C GLU A 145 68.44 -7.35 -74.72
N GLN A 146 69.43 -6.65 -74.14
CA GLN A 146 70.32 -5.77 -74.88
C GLN A 146 71.39 -6.51 -75.73
N LYS A 147 71.70 -7.78 -75.42
CA LYS A 147 72.69 -8.58 -76.18
C LYS A 147 72.11 -9.46 -77.28
N THR A 148 70.81 -9.74 -77.27
CA THR A 148 70.19 -10.71 -78.20
C THR A 148 69.80 -10.07 -79.55
N ARG A 149 70.70 -9.28 -80.15
CA ARG A 149 70.47 -8.55 -81.41
C ARG A 149 71.66 -8.44 -82.38
N THR A 150 72.71 -9.25 -82.22
CA THR A 150 73.87 -9.24 -83.12
C THR A 150 74.42 -10.64 -83.43
N LEU A 151 74.71 -10.87 -84.72
CA LEU A 151 75.53 -11.93 -85.33
C LEU A 151 74.88 -13.32 -85.57
N GLU A 152 74.36 -13.49 -86.80
CA GLU A 152 74.63 -14.69 -87.62
C GLU A 152 75.85 -14.42 -88.54
N GLN A 153 76.17 -15.35 -89.46
CA GLN A 153 77.37 -15.43 -90.35
C GLN A 153 78.61 -16.09 -89.72
N ASP A 154 79.42 -16.91 -90.42
CA ASP A 154 79.37 -17.41 -91.82
C ASP A 154 79.96 -18.85 -91.88
N GLY A 155 79.95 -19.50 -93.06
CA GLY A 155 80.45 -20.87 -93.25
C GLY A 155 81.38 -21.10 -94.45
N GLU A 156 81.80 -22.37 -94.63
CA GLU A 156 82.55 -22.92 -95.78
C GLU A 156 84.01 -22.37 -95.94
N TYR A 157 84.94 -22.88 -96.76
CA TYR A 157 84.96 -23.91 -97.82
C TYR A 157 86.38 -24.53 -97.96
N ARG A 158 86.52 -25.82 -98.34
CA ARG A 158 87.15 -26.27 -99.61
C ARG A 158 87.36 -27.79 -99.78
N SER A 159 87.13 -28.25 -101.01
CA SER A 159 87.66 -29.45 -101.72
C SER A 159 88.12 -30.66 -100.88
N LEU A 160 87.42 -31.81 -100.83
CA LEU A 160 86.94 -32.70 -101.91
C LEU A 160 88.06 -33.28 -102.81
N ALA A 161 88.14 -34.62 -102.84
CA ALA A 161 88.90 -35.53 -103.72
C ALA A 161 90.16 -36.26 -103.16
N LYS A 162 90.32 -36.36 -101.83
CA LYS A 162 90.71 -37.65 -101.20
C LYS A 162 89.52 -38.27 -100.46
N ASN A 163 88.33 -38.04 -101.01
CA ASN A 163 87.12 -38.03 -100.20
C ASN A 163 86.42 -39.35 -100.04
N GLU A 164 86.62 -40.37 -100.88
CA GLU A 164 85.80 -41.57 -100.79
C GLU A 164 86.19 -42.46 -99.58
N GLU A 165 87.48 -42.77 -99.39
CA GLU A 165 87.95 -43.42 -98.15
C GLU A 165 87.70 -42.56 -96.91
N ALA A 166 87.90 -41.23 -97.02
CA ALA A 166 87.65 -40.32 -95.92
C ALA A 166 86.15 -40.23 -95.56
N GLN A 167 85.25 -40.30 -96.54
CA GLN A 167 83.80 -40.26 -96.33
C GLN A 167 83.23 -41.57 -95.79
N ILE A 168 83.89 -42.71 -96.00
CA ILE A 168 83.50 -43.96 -95.31
C ILE A 168 83.83 -43.83 -93.82
N LYS A 169 85.07 -43.44 -93.45
CA LYS A 169 85.44 -43.21 -92.04
C LYS A 169 84.70 -42.03 -91.41
N GLN A 170 84.40 -40.97 -92.16
CA GLN A 170 83.53 -39.90 -91.70
C GLN A 170 82.07 -40.35 -91.58
N ARG A 171 81.55 -41.25 -92.42
CA ARG A 171 80.22 -41.86 -92.20
C ARG A 171 80.20 -42.67 -90.91
N GLU A 172 81.20 -43.50 -90.64
CA GLU A 172 81.27 -44.26 -89.38
C GLU A 172 81.40 -43.34 -88.16
N ASN A 173 82.23 -42.29 -88.25
CA ASN A 173 82.35 -41.29 -87.18
C ASN A 173 81.07 -40.47 -87.01
N MET A 174 80.43 -40.00 -88.08
CA MET A 174 79.15 -39.30 -88.04
C MET A 174 78.02 -40.20 -87.54
N ILE A 175 78.00 -41.49 -87.87
CA ILE A 175 77.03 -42.44 -87.31
C ILE A 175 77.28 -42.62 -85.81
N ASN A 176 78.54 -42.67 -85.37
CA ASN A 176 78.90 -42.70 -83.95
C ASN A 176 78.61 -41.37 -83.22
N GLU A 177 78.73 -40.22 -83.87
CA GLU A 177 78.36 -38.92 -83.31
C GLU A 177 76.85 -38.72 -83.30
N ILE A 178 76.13 -39.11 -84.35
CA ILE A 178 74.66 -39.16 -84.37
C ILE A 178 74.15 -40.17 -83.33
N SER A 179 74.85 -41.26 -83.07
CA SER A 179 74.57 -42.20 -81.96
C SER A 179 74.76 -41.52 -80.60
N LYS A 180 75.89 -40.82 -80.37
CA LYS A 180 76.13 -40.04 -79.14
C LYS A 180 75.14 -38.89 -78.96
N LEU A 181 74.79 -38.19 -80.04
CA LEU A 181 73.83 -37.08 -80.05
C LEU A 181 72.40 -37.56 -79.88
N LYS A 182 72.00 -38.69 -80.46
CA LYS A 182 70.72 -39.35 -80.16
C LYS A 182 70.65 -39.81 -78.71
N LYS A 183 71.73 -40.37 -78.15
CA LYS A 183 71.78 -40.71 -76.71
C LYS A 183 71.69 -39.47 -75.82
N LYS A 184 72.37 -38.37 -76.16
CA LYS A 184 72.21 -37.08 -75.46
C LYS A 184 70.81 -36.50 -75.62
N LEU A 185 70.22 -36.59 -76.81
CA LEU A 185 68.87 -36.10 -77.10
C LEU A 185 67.82 -36.91 -76.33
N ASN A 186 67.92 -38.24 -76.31
CA ASN A 186 67.11 -39.10 -75.44
C ASN A 186 67.28 -38.71 -73.98
N TYR A 187 68.51 -38.55 -73.48
CA TYR A 187 68.75 -38.11 -72.11
C TYR A 187 68.14 -36.74 -71.80
N TYR A 188 68.20 -35.78 -72.72
CA TYR A 188 67.56 -34.47 -72.55
C TYR A 188 66.04 -34.52 -72.68
N ILE A 189 65.48 -35.41 -73.51
CA ILE A 189 64.03 -35.66 -73.59
C ILE A 189 63.56 -36.33 -72.31
N GLU A 190 64.23 -37.38 -71.83
CA GLU A 190 63.94 -38.07 -70.56
C GLU A 190 64.04 -37.12 -69.37
N TYR A 191 65.07 -36.26 -69.33
CA TYR A 191 65.22 -35.19 -68.34
C TYR A 191 64.14 -34.11 -68.45
N GLN A 192 63.72 -33.70 -69.66
CA GLN A 192 62.61 -32.77 -69.85
C GLN A 192 61.28 -33.40 -69.42
N ASP A 193 61.05 -34.68 -69.74
CA ASP A 193 59.92 -35.48 -69.29
C ASP A 193 59.84 -35.53 -67.75
N GLU A 194 60.98 -35.72 -67.07
CA GLU A 194 61.07 -35.65 -65.60
C GLU A 194 60.83 -34.22 -65.07
N MET A 195 61.36 -33.19 -65.74
CA MET A 195 61.13 -31.80 -65.35
C MET A 195 59.67 -31.38 -65.54
N GLU A 196 58.99 -31.82 -66.60
CA GLU A 196 57.56 -31.59 -66.82
C GLU A 196 56.68 -32.39 -65.84
N LYS A 197 57.06 -33.63 -65.49
CA LYS A 197 56.41 -34.42 -64.42
C LYS A 197 56.59 -33.78 -63.04
N THR A 198 57.76 -33.20 -62.76
CA THR A 198 57.97 -32.47 -61.49
C THR A 198 57.41 -31.05 -61.49
N ASN A 199 57.19 -30.43 -62.65
CA ASN A 199 56.47 -29.15 -62.72
C ASN A 199 54.97 -29.39 -62.52
N THR A 200 54.36 -30.30 -63.29
CA THR A 200 52.94 -30.64 -63.13
C THR A 200 52.57 -31.18 -61.75
N SER A 201 53.50 -31.81 -61.01
CA SER A 201 53.28 -32.15 -59.59
C SER A 201 53.37 -30.95 -58.64
N LYS A 202 54.25 -29.97 -58.92
CA LYS A 202 54.28 -28.69 -58.19
C LYS A 202 53.07 -27.83 -58.50
N ASP A 203 52.62 -27.77 -59.75
CA ASP A 203 51.44 -27.01 -60.18
C ASP A 203 50.18 -27.54 -59.48
N LYS A 204 50.01 -28.88 -59.41
CA LYS A 204 48.97 -29.51 -58.58
C LYS A 204 49.10 -29.17 -57.10
N LYS A 205 50.31 -29.19 -56.53
CA LYS A 205 50.52 -28.83 -55.12
C LYS A 205 50.25 -27.33 -54.85
N ILE A 206 50.50 -26.45 -55.82
CA ILE A 206 50.13 -25.04 -55.78
C ILE A 206 48.60 -24.88 -55.86
N GLU A 207 47.91 -25.64 -56.71
CA GLU A 207 46.45 -25.63 -56.82
C GLU A 207 45.78 -26.12 -55.51
N GLU A 208 46.27 -27.23 -54.94
CA GLU A 208 45.89 -27.73 -53.61
C GLU A 208 46.06 -26.65 -52.53
N LEU A 209 47.26 -26.05 -52.41
CA LEU A 209 47.54 -25.00 -51.43
C LEU A 209 46.70 -23.74 -51.67
N THR A 210 46.37 -23.42 -52.92
CA THR A 210 45.50 -22.29 -53.27
C THR A 210 44.04 -22.56 -52.89
N GLN A 211 43.59 -23.82 -52.97
CA GLN A 211 42.27 -24.23 -52.51
C GLN A 211 42.19 -24.28 -50.98
N GLU A 212 43.24 -24.77 -50.31
CA GLU A 212 43.36 -24.78 -48.85
C GLU A 212 43.40 -23.36 -48.26
N LEU A 213 44.16 -22.44 -48.89
CA LEU A 213 44.16 -21.01 -48.55
C LEU A 213 42.77 -20.38 -48.70
N LYS A 214 42.05 -20.69 -49.79
CA LYS A 214 40.65 -20.22 -49.99
C LYS A 214 39.72 -20.76 -48.90
N ASN A 215 39.90 -22.00 -48.46
CA ASN A 215 39.11 -22.58 -47.36
C ASN A 215 39.41 -21.85 -46.03
N GLN A 216 40.69 -21.64 -45.70
CA GLN A 216 41.07 -20.88 -44.49
C GLN A 216 40.57 -19.42 -44.51
N ILE A 217 40.55 -18.75 -45.67
CA ILE A 217 39.94 -17.41 -45.84
C ILE A 217 38.41 -17.45 -45.64
N ASN A 218 37.75 -18.50 -46.13
CA ASN A 218 36.30 -18.70 -45.92
C ASN A 218 35.96 -19.07 -44.47
N GLU A 219 36.86 -19.73 -43.74
CA GLU A 219 36.69 -20.09 -42.32
C GLU A 219 36.95 -18.88 -41.42
N THR A 220 38.07 -18.19 -41.58
CA THR A 220 38.38 -16.96 -40.82
C THR A 220 37.36 -15.84 -41.07
N SER A 221 36.76 -15.74 -42.26
CA SER A 221 35.67 -14.78 -42.51
C SER A 221 34.32 -15.19 -41.90
N LYS A 222 34.05 -16.50 -41.73
CA LYS A 222 32.91 -16.97 -40.92
C LYS A 222 33.15 -16.71 -39.44
N GLU A 223 34.34 -17.01 -38.94
CA GLU A 223 34.74 -16.78 -37.55
C GLU A 223 34.71 -15.29 -37.20
N ALA A 224 35.19 -14.42 -38.09
CA ALA A 224 35.10 -12.97 -37.93
C ALA A 224 33.65 -12.49 -37.78
N ARG A 225 32.72 -12.99 -38.60
CA ARG A 225 31.28 -12.66 -38.50
C ARG A 225 30.64 -13.24 -37.23
N PHE A 226 31.02 -14.45 -36.82
CA PHE A 226 30.55 -15.03 -35.56
C PHE A 226 31.05 -14.21 -34.35
N LYS A 227 32.29 -13.74 -34.40
CA LYS A 227 32.89 -12.83 -33.41
C LYS A 227 32.22 -11.45 -33.40
N GLU A 228 31.87 -10.91 -34.57
CA GLU A 228 31.14 -9.65 -34.69
C GLU A 228 29.75 -9.75 -34.07
N ASN A 229 28.95 -10.77 -34.44
CA ASN A 229 27.65 -11.05 -33.83
C ASN A 229 27.73 -11.23 -32.31
N THR A 230 28.69 -12.03 -31.82
CA THR A 230 28.83 -12.27 -30.36
C THR A 230 29.34 -11.04 -29.60
N VAL A 231 30.04 -10.10 -30.26
CA VAL A 231 30.37 -8.78 -29.70
C VAL A 231 29.14 -7.87 -29.66
N GLU A 232 28.28 -7.90 -30.67
CA GLU A 232 26.99 -7.19 -30.64
C GLU A 232 26.08 -7.74 -29.53
N ASP A 233 25.94 -9.06 -29.41
CA ASP A 233 25.18 -9.72 -28.33
C ASP A 233 25.74 -9.34 -26.95
N LEU A 234 27.07 -9.37 -26.77
CA LEU A 234 27.72 -8.90 -25.54
C LEU A 234 27.43 -7.42 -25.25
N HIS A 235 27.42 -6.56 -26.27
CA HIS A 235 27.08 -5.14 -26.09
C HIS A 235 25.60 -4.94 -25.74
N GLN A 236 24.69 -5.72 -26.33
CA GLN A 236 23.27 -5.74 -25.97
C GLN A 236 23.08 -6.20 -24.52
N VAL A 237 23.71 -7.30 -24.10
CA VAL A 237 23.66 -7.81 -22.72
C VAL A 237 24.26 -6.80 -21.73
N GLN A 238 25.41 -6.18 -22.04
CA GLN A 238 25.96 -5.10 -21.21
C GLN A 238 25.03 -3.89 -21.11
N THR A 239 24.29 -3.56 -22.17
CA THR A 239 23.31 -2.46 -22.16
C THR A 239 22.09 -2.82 -21.32
N GLN A 240 21.59 -4.05 -21.41
CA GLN A 240 20.53 -4.56 -20.54
C GLN A 240 20.96 -4.61 -19.07
N LEU A 241 22.20 -5.05 -18.77
CA LEU A 241 22.75 -5.02 -17.42
C LEU A 241 22.83 -3.60 -16.86
N LYS A 242 23.31 -2.61 -17.63
CA LYS A 242 23.31 -1.19 -17.22
C LYS A 242 21.91 -0.64 -16.94
N LEU A 243 20.89 -1.08 -17.70
CA LEU A 243 19.49 -0.74 -17.41
C LEU A 243 19.01 -1.41 -16.11
N ARG A 244 19.29 -2.71 -15.91
CA ARG A 244 18.94 -3.42 -14.66
C ARG A 244 19.66 -2.87 -13.44
N ASP A 245 20.91 -2.43 -13.55
CA ASP A 245 21.61 -1.73 -12.47
C ASP A 245 20.92 -0.40 -12.09
N ASN A 246 20.33 0.29 -13.06
CA ASN A 246 19.57 1.52 -12.81
C ASN A 246 18.19 1.22 -12.22
N ASP A 247 17.50 0.17 -12.68
CA ASP A 247 16.28 -0.36 -12.05
C ASP A 247 16.57 -0.74 -10.58
N ILE A 248 17.66 -1.46 -10.31
CA ILE A 248 18.08 -1.87 -8.96
C ILE A 248 18.42 -0.66 -8.08
N LYS A 249 19.08 0.37 -8.61
CA LYS A 249 19.33 1.63 -7.87
C LYS A 249 18.03 2.37 -7.56
N HIS A 250 17.09 2.42 -8.50
CA HIS A 250 15.77 3.03 -8.31
C HIS A 250 14.95 2.28 -7.24
N LEU A 251 14.87 0.95 -7.35
CA LEU A 251 14.19 0.10 -6.38
C LEU A 251 14.83 0.20 -4.98
N LYS A 252 16.17 0.23 -4.87
CA LYS A 252 16.87 0.47 -3.59
C LYS A 252 16.52 1.83 -2.98
N LYS A 253 16.39 2.88 -3.79
CA LYS A 253 15.94 4.21 -3.33
C LYS A 253 14.49 4.17 -2.82
N GLN A 254 13.58 3.54 -3.57
CA GLN A 254 12.18 3.38 -3.16
C GLN A 254 12.04 2.54 -1.88
N ILE A 255 12.81 1.45 -1.74
CA ILE A 255 12.85 0.65 -0.50
C ILE A 255 13.29 1.50 0.69
N LEU A 256 14.29 2.38 0.53
CA LEU A 256 14.76 3.26 1.60
C LEU A 256 13.73 4.35 1.96
N GLU A 257 13.01 4.89 0.98
CA GLU A 257 11.89 5.83 1.16
C GLU A 257 10.71 5.15 1.88
N TYR A 258 10.38 3.91 1.54
CA TYR A 258 9.38 3.11 2.26
C TYR A 258 9.84 2.73 3.67
N GLN A 259 11.11 2.42 3.89
CA GLN A 259 11.67 2.16 5.23
C GLN A 259 11.56 3.40 6.14
N GLN A 260 11.86 4.59 5.63
CA GLN A 260 11.66 5.86 6.36
C GLN A 260 10.19 6.11 6.67
N SER A 261 9.30 5.84 5.70
CA SER A 261 7.84 5.96 5.89
C SER A 261 7.32 5.00 6.95
N ILE A 262 7.78 3.74 6.94
CA ILE A 262 7.44 2.71 7.94
C ILE A 262 7.93 3.12 9.34
N ALA A 263 9.13 3.69 9.46
CA ALA A 263 9.62 4.18 10.75
C ALA A 263 8.73 5.30 11.33
N GLN A 264 8.30 6.26 10.50
CA GLN A 264 7.36 7.32 10.90
C GLN A 264 5.98 6.75 11.30
N TYR A 265 5.49 5.74 10.58
CA TYR A 265 4.24 5.06 10.96
C TYR A 265 4.40 4.26 12.27
N GLN A 266 5.54 3.63 12.53
CA GLN A 266 5.81 2.95 13.80
C GLN A 266 5.89 3.93 14.98
N GLU A 267 6.47 5.12 14.78
CA GLU A 267 6.52 6.18 15.78
C GLU A 267 5.13 6.74 16.10
N THR A 268 4.34 7.11 15.08
CA THR A 268 2.96 7.58 15.29
C THR A 268 2.04 6.52 15.91
N ILE A 269 2.21 5.23 15.59
CA ILE A 269 1.50 4.12 16.26
C ILE A 269 1.93 4.00 17.74
N ARG A 270 3.20 4.28 18.07
CA ARG A 270 3.70 4.27 19.45
C ARG A 270 3.05 5.38 20.28
N ASP A 271 2.99 6.60 19.74
CA ASP A 271 2.33 7.74 20.38
C ASP A 271 0.82 7.52 20.56
N GLN A 272 0.16 6.96 19.55
CA GLN A 272 -1.26 6.57 19.65
C GLN A 272 -1.49 5.52 20.74
N LYS A 273 -0.62 4.50 20.87
CA LYS A 273 -0.70 3.53 21.98
C LYS A 273 -0.53 4.19 23.35
N ILE A 274 0.47 5.06 23.52
CA ILE A 274 0.68 5.82 24.77
C ILE A 274 -0.53 6.72 25.08
N SER A 275 -1.19 7.29 24.06
CA SER A 275 -2.41 8.07 24.24
C SER A 275 -3.62 7.20 24.63
N LEU A 276 -3.76 6.01 24.05
CA LEU A 276 -4.81 5.05 24.38
C LEU A 276 -4.63 4.47 25.78
N GLU A 277 -3.41 4.18 26.21
CA GLU A 277 -3.10 3.73 27.58
C GLU A 277 -3.52 4.80 28.61
N LYS A 278 -3.18 6.07 28.38
CA LYS A 278 -3.62 7.20 29.22
C LYS A 278 -5.15 7.36 29.23
N MET A 279 -5.80 7.18 28.09
CA MET A 279 -7.27 7.27 28.01
C MET A 279 -7.95 6.08 28.71
N ASN A 280 -7.41 4.87 28.60
CA ASN A 280 -7.89 3.69 29.33
C ASN A 280 -7.74 3.86 30.84
N GLN A 281 -6.61 4.38 31.33
CA GLN A 281 -6.42 4.73 32.75
C GLN A 281 -7.46 5.76 33.21
N HIS A 282 -7.78 6.77 32.40
CA HIS A 282 -8.82 7.75 32.72
C HIS A 282 -10.22 7.11 32.76
N LEU A 283 -10.53 6.21 31.82
CA LEU A 283 -11.81 5.47 31.79
C LEU A 283 -11.94 4.52 32.97
N GLU A 284 -10.86 3.86 33.40
CA GLU A 284 -10.83 2.99 34.59
C GLU A 284 -11.07 3.80 35.87
N ILE A 285 -10.44 4.96 36.02
CA ILE A 285 -10.70 5.90 37.12
C ILE A 285 -12.17 6.37 37.12
N GLN A 286 -12.74 6.69 35.96
CA GLN A 286 -14.15 7.05 35.84
C GLN A 286 -15.09 5.88 36.15
N LEU A 287 -14.75 4.66 35.75
CA LEU A 287 -15.51 3.45 36.07
C LEU A 287 -15.54 3.19 37.57
N VAL A 288 -14.41 3.35 38.27
CA VAL A 288 -14.33 3.25 39.73
C VAL A 288 -15.17 4.33 40.42
N GLN A 289 -15.13 5.57 39.92
CA GLN A 289 -15.98 6.66 40.44
C GLN A 289 -17.48 6.40 40.20
N SER A 290 -17.86 5.94 39.02
CA SER A 290 -19.24 5.58 38.65
C SER A 290 -19.76 4.41 39.49
N ASN A 291 -18.95 3.37 39.70
CA ASN A 291 -19.30 2.23 40.55
C ASN A 291 -19.49 2.67 42.01
N LYS A 292 -18.65 3.58 42.52
CA LYS A 292 -18.81 4.13 43.87
C LYS A 292 -20.10 4.95 44.01
N LEU A 293 -20.39 5.82 43.04
CA LEU A 293 -21.66 6.56 42.99
C LEU A 293 -22.88 5.62 42.92
N SER A 294 -22.80 4.55 42.14
CA SER A 294 -23.86 3.53 42.06
C SER A 294 -24.05 2.78 43.39
N GLN A 295 -22.97 2.45 44.10
CA GLN A 295 -23.04 1.84 45.44
C GLN A 295 -23.65 2.81 46.47
N ASP A 296 -23.30 4.10 46.43
CA ASP A 296 -23.83 5.10 47.36
C ASP A 296 -25.31 5.44 47.06
N LEU A 297 -25.71 5.44 45.78
CA LEU A 297 -27.12 5.48 45.38
C LEU A 297 -27.89 4.24 45.89
N HIS A 298 -27.33 3.04 45.78
CA HIS A 298 -27.98 1.82 46.26
C HIS A 298 -28.13 1.80 47.79
N LYS A 299 -27.14 2.26 48.56
CA LYS A 299 -27.23 2.47 50.01
C LYS A 299 -28.34 3.47 50.38
N ASN A 300 -28.46 4.57 49.63
CA ASN A 300 -29.51 5.56 49.86
C ASN A 300 -30.90 5.01 49.49
N TRP A 301 -31.03 4.23 48.42
CA TRP A 301 -32.27 3.57 48.04
C TRP A 301 -32.72 2.55 49.11
N SER A 302 -31.79 1.75 49.66
CA SER A 302 -32.08 0.83 50.78
C SER A 302 -32.67 1.56 51.99
N LYS A 303 -32.07 2.70 52.39
CA LYS A 303 -32.59 3.54 53.49
C LYS A 303 -33.99 4.09 53.20
N ILE A 304 -34.24 4.55 51.97
CA ILE A 304 -35.55 5.04 51.56
C ILE A 304 -36.61 3.93 51.63
N GLU A 305 -36.28 2.71 51.23
CA GLU A 305 -37.21 1.57 51.33
C GLU A 305 -37.42 1.11 52.79
N GLU A 306 -36.38 1.12 53.63
CA GLU A 306 -36.52 0.92 55.09
C GLU A 306 -37.45 1.96 55.73
N ASP A 307 -37.27 3.24 55.42
CA ASP A 307 -38.11 4.32 55.96
C ASP A 307 -39.53 4.27 55.41
N ARG A 308 -39.71 3.86 54.15
CA ARG A 308 -41.02 3.57 53.55
C ARG A 308 -41.74 2.43 54.25
N GLN A 309 -41.05 1.35 54.61
CA GLN A 309 -41.62 0.24 55.40
C GLN A 309 -42.01 0.70 56.82
N LYS A 310 -41.20 1.54 57.47
CA LYS A 310 -41.54 2.16 58.76
C LYS A 310 -42.82 3.01 58.65
N ILE A 311 -42.95 3.81 57.58
CA ILE A 311 -44.15 4.60 57.28
C ILE A 311 -45.37 3.69 57.05
N GLU A 312 -45.26 2.62 56.26
CA GLU A 312 -46.37 1.70 56.00
C GLU A 312 -46.88 1.02 57.28
N ILE A 313 -45.96 0.60 58.17
CA ILE A 313 -46.29 0.04 59.49
C ILE A 313 -47.02 1.08 60.35
N LEU A 314 -46.54 2.34 60.38
CA LEU A 314 -47.20 3.43 61.11
C LEU A 314 -48.59 3.77 60.54
N THR A 315 -48.76 3.76 59.21
CA THR A 315 -50.07 3.96 58.57
C THR A 315 -51.04 2.83 58.93
N LYS A 316 -50.59 1.56 58.93
CA LYS A 316 -51.42 0.43 59.37
C LYS A 316 -51.80 0.51 60.86
N GLN A 317 -50.89 0.99 61.71
CA GLN A 317 -51.19 1.26 63.13
C GLN A 317 -52.18 2.42 63.32
N LEU A 318 -52.10 3.47 62.51
CA LEU A 318 -53.09 4.56 62.48
C LEU A 318 -54.45 4.05 62.02
N GLN A 319 -54.53 3.34 60.89
CA GLN A 319 -55.77 2.74 60.38
C GLN A 319 -56.42 1.80 61.40
N PHE A 320 -55.64 0.97 62.11
CA PHE A 320 -56.18 0.13 63.18
C PHE A 320 -56.73 0.95 64.35
N LYS A 321 -56.11 2.09 64.70
CA LYS A 321 -56.64 3.02 65.71
C LYS A 321 -57.91 3.72 65.22
N GLU A 322 -57.91 4.26 64.01
CA GLU A 322 -59.09 4.88 63.37
C GLU A 322 -60.26 3.89 63.28
N GLU A 323 -60.00 2.62 62.92
CA GLU A 323 -60.98 1.55 62.99
C GLU A 323 -61.47 1.29 64.42
N SER A 324 -60.58 1.30 65.42
CA SER A 324 -60.98 1.10 66.82
C SER A 324 -61.81 2.28 67.35
N GLU A 325 -61.51 3.49 66.93
CA GLU A 325 -62.24 4.72 67.29
C GLU A 325 -63.58 4.80 66.55
N ALA A 326 -63.64 4.36 65.28
CA ALA A 326 -64.88 4.17 64.55
C ALA A 326 -65.75 3.06 65.18
N LYS A 327 -65.15 1.94 65.61
CA LYS A 327 -65.86 0.87 66.35
C LYS A 327 -66.38 1.40 67.68
N LEU A 328 -65.59 2.12 68.47
CA LEU A 328 -66.04 2.80 69.69
C LEU A 328 -67.14 3.83 69.41
N THR A 329 -67.10 4.56 68.30
CA THR A 329 -68.16 5.51 67.90
C THR A 329 -69.44 4.78 67.47
N ILE A 330 -69.33 3.65 66.79
CA ILE A 330 -70.44 2.76 66.47
C ILE A 330 -71.02 2.12 67.74
N GLU A 331 -70.18 1.72 68.69
CA GLU A 331 -70.59 1.22 70.01
C GLU A 331 -71.23 2.31 70.86
N LEU A 332 -70.78 3.56 70.81
CA LEU A 332 -71.37 4.69 71.54
C LEU A 332 -72.71 5.10 70.92
N THR A 333 -72.81 5.17 69.58
CA THR A 333 -74.09 5.41 68.90
C THR A 333 -75.06 4.24 69.05
N ASN A 334 -74.57 2.99 69.10
CA ASN A 334 -75.40 1.83 69.41
C ASN A 334 -75.76 1.78 70.89
N ALA A 335 -74.89 2.18 71.82
CA ALA A 335 -75.20 2.33 73.24
C ALA A 335 -76.28 3.40 73.44
N ASN A 336 -76.23 4.51 72.71
CA ASN A 336 -77.30 5.52 72.69
C ASN A 336 -78.61 4.98 72.09
N LYS A 337 -78.57 4.23 70.98
CA LYS A 337 -79.75 3.50 70.45
C LYS A 337 -80.25 2.42 71.41
N VAL A 338 -79.37 1.81 72.20
CA VAL A 338 -79.69 0.82 73.24
C VAL A 338 -80.25 1.53 74.48
N LEU A 339 -79.85 2.75 74.79
CA LEU A 339 -80.48 3.61 75.80
C LEU A 339 -81.87 4.07 75.37
N GLU A 340 -82.03 4.47 74.10
CA GLU A 340 -83.35 4.74 73.50
C GLU A 340 -84.24 3.50 73.45
N THR A 341 -83.71 2.36 73.02
CA THR A 341 -84.49 1.13 72.92
C THR A 341 -84.67 0.44 74.25
N PHE A 342 -83.85 0.68 75.28
CA PHE A 342 -84.18 0.34 76.67
C PHE A 342 -85.15 1.34 77.29
N LYS A 343 -85.17 2.63 76.94
CA LYS A 343 -86.31 3.51 77.28
C LYS A 343 -87.61 2.99 76.65
N LYS A 344 -87.57 2.57 75.38
CA LYS A 344 -88.72 1.99 74.66
C LYS A 344 -89.04 0.54 75.07
N LYS A 345 -88.08 -0.22 75.61
CA LYS A 345 -88.25 -1.61 76.10
C LYS A 345 -88.40 -1.72 77.62
N LEU A 346 -88.16 -0.69 78.41
CA LEU A 346 -88.63 -0.63 79.80
C LEU A 346 -90.15 -0.65 79.73
N ASN A 347 -90.70 0.37 79.04
CA ASN A 347 -92.10 0.55 78.63
C ASN A 347 -92.70 -0.59 77.76
N LYS A 348 -92.01 -1.72 77.55
CA LYS A 348 -92.47 -2.84 76.69
C LYS A 348 -92.07 -4.23 77.19
N MET A 349 -90.98 -4.40 77.94
CA MET A 349 -90.68 -5.62 78.71
C MET A 349 -91.51 -5.68 80.00
N GLU A 350 -91.97 -4.53 80.50
CA GLU A 350 -93.12 -4.44 81.41
C GLU A 350 -94.38 -5.12 80.83
N ALA A 351 -94.50 -5.23 79.51
CA ALA A 351 -95.61 -5.89 78.81
C ALA A 351 -95.28 -7.27 78.19
N GLU A 352 -94.03 -7.55 77.80
CA GLU A 352 -93.66 -8.73 76.98
C GLU A 352 -92.88 -9.83 77.72
N LYS A 353 -92.32 -9.59 78.92
CA LYS A 353 -91.76 -10.66 79.77
C LYS A 353 -92.79 -11.76 80.09
N LEU A 354 -94.08 -11.43 79.98
CA LEU A 354 -95.25 -12.25 80.28
C LEU A 354 -95.47 -13.51 79.42
N LYS A 355 -94.69 -13.80 78.36
CA LYS A 355 -95.16 -14.74 77.30
C LYS A 355 -94.30 -15.95 76.88
N VAL A 356 -92.99 -15.82 76.58
CA VAL A 356 -92.20 -16.89 75.89
C VAL A 356 -90.76 -16.89 76.47
N ILE A 357 -90.16 -17.94 77.04
CA ILE A 357 -90.25 -19.43 76.85
C ILE A 357 -89.52 -19.78 75.49
N GLU A 358 -89.42 -20.93 74.82
CA GLU A 358 -89.91 -22.31 74.98
C GLU A 358 -89.09 -23.36 74.20
N GLN A 359 -88.78 -23.17 72.92
CA GLN A 359 -88.91 -24.28 71.94
C GLN A 359 -87.72 -25.24 71.65
N LYS A 360 -86.73 -24.87 70.82
CA LYS A 360 -85.87 -25.83 70.05
C LYS A 360 -84.48 -25.25 69.73
N LYS A 361 -83.36 -26.01 69.64
CA LYS A 361 -82.97 -27.36 70.10
C LYS A 361 -83.41 -28.67 69.36
N LYS A 362 -83.63 -28.75 68.04
CA LYS A 362 -84.16 -30.00 67.41
C LYS A 362 -83.80 -30.39 65.94
N LEU A 363 -82.62 -30.06 65.39
CA LEU A 363 -82.08 -30.63 64.14
C LEU A 363 -80.52 -30.63 64.23
N GLU A 364 -79.71 -31.69 64.08
CA GLU A 364 -79.80 -33.08 63.54
C GLU A 364 -79.64 -33.22 62.00
N VAL A 365 -78.93 -34.22 61.41
CA VAL A 365 -77.69 -34.92 61.85
C VAL A 365 -76.91 -35.72 60.76
N GLU A 366 -77.47 -36.02 59.58
CA GLU A 366 -77.53 -37.43 59.11
C GLU A 366 -76.35 -38.13 58.38
N MET A 367 -75.63 -37.52 57.42
CA MET A 367 -74.80 -38.28 56.44
C MET A 367 -73.44 -37.62 56.14
N GLU A 368 -72.28 -38.28 55.96
CA GLU A 368 -71.85 -39.70 55.88
C GLU A 368 -71.96 -40.45 54.52
N LYS A 369 -71.20 -41.56 54.41
CA LYS A 369 -71.24 -42.67 53.39
C LYS A 369 -70.85 -42.41 51.92
N ILE A 370 -69.56 -42.24 51.65
CA ILE A 370 -68.84 -42.84 50.50
C ILE A 370 -67.49 -43.40 51.04
N VAL A 371 -67.01 -44.64 50.86
CA VAL A 371 -67.30 -45.81 49.98
C VAL A 371 -66.47 -45.93 48.68
N ARG A 372 -65.15 -46.08 48.88
CA ARG A 372 -64.17 -47.00 48.24
C ARG A 372 -64.74 -48.01 47.20
N SER A 373 -64.10 -48.23 46.03
CA SER A 373 -64.53 -49.31 45.11
C SER A 373 -63.57 -49.92 44.05
N MET A 374 -62.29 -49.52 43.87
CA MET A 374 -61.43 -50.10 42.81
C MET A 374 -59.99 -50.45 43.24
N ASP A 375 -59.82 -51.69 43.70
CA ASP A 375 -58.57 -52.47 43.71
C ASP A 375 -58.63 -53.56 42.61
N ASN A 376 -57.53 -54.30 42.38
CA ASN A 376 -57.33 -55.38 41.39
C ASN A 376 -57.31 -54.93 39.91
N ASP A 377 -56.53 -55.51 38.99
CA ASP A 377 -55.79 -56.79 38.96
C ASP A 377 -54.29 -56.58 38.58
N ARG A 378 -53.32 -57.12 39.34
CA ARG A 378 -52.57 -58.40 39.18
C ARG A 378 -51.53 -58.42 38.03
N TYR A 379 -50.28 -58.88 38.20
CA TYR A 379 -49.72 -60.09 38.86
C TYR A 379 -49.85 -61.37 38.01
N ASN A 380 -48.76 -61.69 37.29
CA ASN A 380 -48.53 -62.84 36.38
C ASN A 380 -49.35 -62.76 35.06
N LEU A 381 -48.90 -63.28 33.91
CA LEU A 381 -48.02 -64.42 33.61
C LEU A 381 -47.36 -64.30 32.20
N GLY A 382 -46.23 -64.98 31.93
CA GLY A 382 -45.61 -65.07 30.59
C GLY A 382 -44.08 -64.98 30.62
N LEU A 383 -43.34 -65.98 31.11
CA LEU A 383 -42.96 -67.27 30.50
C LEU A 383 -41.97 -67.21 29.31
N GLU A 384 -40.87 -67.92 29.55
CA GLU A 384 -39.78 -68.46 28.72
C GLU A 384 -39.88 -68.47 27.18
N VAL A 385 -38.72 -68.25 26.55
CA VAL A 385 -37.84 -69.31 25.97
C VAL A 385 -36.45 -68.68 25.71
N GLN A 386 -35.29 -69.30 25.95
CA GLN A 386 -34.96 -70.70 26.26
C GLN A 386 -33.84 -70.81 27.33
N LYS A 387 -33.85 -71.88 28.13
CA LYS A 387 -32.79 -72.25 29.10
C LYS A 387 -31.84 -73.31 28.51
N VAL A 388 -30.94 -73.82 29.36
CA VAL A 388 -30.00 -74.97 29.20
C VAL A 388 -28.59 -74.53 28.78
N ASN A 389 -27.73 -74.09 29.71
CA ASN A 389 -26.96 -74.87 30.71
C ASN A 389 -25.72 -75.61 30.14
N ASN A 390 -24.52 -75.04 30.29
CA ASN A 390 -23.56 -75.45 31.34
C ASN A 390 -22.13 -74.88 31.15
N LEU A 391 -21.34 -74.86 32.23
CA LEU A 391 -19.91 -74.53 32.26
C LEU A 391 -19.13 -75.55 33.11
N LYS A 392 -17.98 -76.03 32.62
CA LYS A 392 -16.69 -76.38 33.32
C LYS A 392 -16.06 -77.76 33.01
N ARG A 393 -14.74 -77.72 32.71
CA ARG A 393 -13.67 -78.78 32.78
C ARG A 393 -13.79 -79.98 31.80
N LYS A 394 -12.75 -80.59 31.19
CA LYS A 394 -11.24 -80.73 31.28
C LYS A 394 -10.75 -82.09 31.83
N GLU A 395 -9.64 -82.62 31.26
CA GLU A 395 -8.83 -83.88 31.52
C GLU A 395 -8.93 -84.97 30.40
N GLU A 396 -8.15 -86.07 30.34
CA GLU A 396 -6.67 -86.24 30.08
C GLU A 396 -6.26 -87.71 29.67
N ILE A 397 -5.11 -87.94 28.98
CA ILE A 397 -4.13 -89.09 29.07
C ILE A 397 -4.29 -90.52 28.36
N THR A 398 -3.33 -90.84 27.43
CA THR A 398 -2.52 -92.06 27.00
C THR A 398 -2.98 -93.54 26.69
N ALA A 399 -2.19 -94.24 25.82
CA ALA A 399 -2.02 -95.73 25.64
C ALA A 399 -0.70 -96.15 24.85
N ASP A 400 -0.25 -97.45 24.83
CA ASP A 400 1.00 -97.99 24.14
C ASP A 400 1.06 -99.57 23.96
N PHE A 401 1.92 -100.17 23.07
CA PHE A 401 2.29 -101.63 22.99
C PHE A 401 3.43 -102.10 21.99
N ALA A 402 4.38 -103.04 22.36
CA ALA A 402 5.01 -104.21 21.56
C ALA A 402 6.51 -104.66 21.85
N ILE A 403 6.89 -105.99 21.89
CA ILE A 403 8.27 -106.58 22.29
C ILE A 403 8.70 -108.07 21.80
N LYS A 404 9.96 -108.36 21.26
CA LYS A 404 10.96 -109.60 21.25
C LYS A 404 11.06 -110.97 20.36
N THR A 405 12.27 -111.31 19.71
CA THR A 405 13.23 -112.58 19.61
C THR A 405 13.28 -113.92 18.65
N LYS A 406 14.48 -114.47 18.09
CA LYS A 406 15.02 -115.92 17.63
C LYS A 406 15.93 -116.16 16.27
N LEU A 407 16.62 -117.27 15.68
CA LEU A 407 17.55 -118.53 15.91
C LEU A 407 18.28 -119.30 14.62
N GLU A 408 19.09 -120.45 14.66
CA GLU A 408 20.21 -121.08 13.71
C GLU A 408 20.32 -122.73 13.42
N LEU A 409 21.24 -123.64 12.82
CA LEU A 409 22.57 -123.90 11.98
C LEU A 409 23.01 -125.46 11.51
N GLU A 410 24.07 -125.80 10.62
CA GLU A 410 25.09 -127.03 10.44
C GLU A 410 25.29 -128.13 9.20
N GLU A 411 26.43 -128.98 8.99
CA GLU A 411 26.85 -129.96 7.80
C GLU A 411 28.08 -131.08 7.90
N GLN A 412 28.37 -132.06 6.90
CA GLN A 412 29.65 -132.91 6.45
C GLN A 412 29.65 -134.55 6.30
N ILE A 413 30.53 -135.52 5.75
CA ILE A 413 31.88 -135.83 4.99
C ILE A 413 32.08 -137.33 4.30
N ARG A 414 33.18 -137.82 3.56
CA ARG A 414 33.28 -139.09 2.60
C ARG A 414 34.71 -139.80 2.10
N LEU A 415 34.95 -141.16 1.76
CA LEU A 415 36.18 -141.85 1.00
C LEU A 415 36.30 -143.48 0.71
N VAL A 416 37.24 -144.13 -0.16
CA VAL A 416 37.84 -145.61 -0.26
C VAL A 416 38.55 -146.25 -1.63
N LYS A 417 39.40 -147.38 -1.70
CA LYS A 417 40.08 -148.21 -2.90
C LYS A 417 40.93 -149.58 -2.57
N ILE A 418 41.63 -150.56 -3.32
CA ILE A 418 41.79 -151.32 -4.70
C ILE A 418 42.73 -152.70 -4.78
N LYS A 419 43.23 -153.36 -5.92
CA LYS A 419 43.80 -154.84 -6.13
C LYS A 419 44.98 -155.22 -7.20
N ASP A 420 45.66 -156.47 -7.30
CA ASP A 420 46.19 -157.31 -8.53
C ASP A 420 47.08 -158.70 -8.46
N LYS A 421 47.52 -159.45 -9.58
CA LYS A 421 48.34 -160.80 -9.68
C LYS A 421 49.04 -161.34 -11.07
N ASP A 422 49.96 -162.40 -11.22
CA ASP A 422 50.28 -163.35 -12.45
C ASP A 422 51.47 -164.48 -12.46
N ARG A 423 51.64 -165.47 -13.47
CA ARG A 423 52.86 -166.36 -13.93
C ARG A 423 52.65 -167.66 -14.90
N THR A 424 53.59 -168.07 -15.85
CA THR A 424 53.74 -169.42 -16.62
C THR A 424 55.18 -169.85 -17.23
N GLN A 425 55.45 -171.09 -17.86
CA GLN A 425 56.78 -171.62 -18.51
C GLN A 425 56.88 -173.13 -19.13
N MET A 426 57.58 -173.51 -20.29
CA MET A 426 58.15 -174.91 -20.70
C MET A 426 58.86 -175.24 -22.13
N GLU A 427 59.54 -176.44 -22.33
CA GLU A 427 59.81 -177.46 -23.49
C GLU A 427 60.87 -177.42 -24.71
N GLN A 428 61.46 -178.57 -25.24
CA GLN A 428 62.46 -178.78 -26.41
C GLN A 428 62.77 -180.22 -27.10
N GLU A 429 63.37 -180.31 -28.35
CA GLU A 429 64.41 -181.26 -29.02
C GLU A 429 64.20 -182.48 -30.07
N ILE A 430 65.28 -183.28 -30.42
CA ILE A 430 65.67 -184.29 -31.51
C ILE A 430 66.08 -183.82 -32.95
N SER A 431 66.46 -182.56 -33.12
CA SER A 431 66.25 -181.83 -34.39
C SER A 431 67.26 -182.05 -35.55
N ASN A 432 68.55 -182.29 -35.26
CA ASN A 432 69.62 -181.65 -36.04
C ASN A 432 69.88 -182.10 -37.50
N ASN A 433 69.60 -183.35 -37.92
CA ASN A 433 69.83 -183.77 -39.32
C ASN A 433 68.59 -183.62 -40.23
N ARG A 434 67.40 -183.33 -39.69
CA ARG A 434 66.31 -182.78 -40.52
C ARG A 434 66.67 -181.35 -40.97
N ILE A 435 67.27 -180.57 -40.08
CA ILE A 435 67.54 -179.13 -40.27
C ILE A 435 68.26 -178.82 -41.60
N THR A 436 69.22 -179.62 -42.09
CA THR A 436 70.01 -179.26 -43.27
C THR A 436 69.23 -179.28 -44.58
N LEU A 437 68.37 -180.28 -44.80
CA LEU A 437 67.50 -180.29 -45.98
C LEU A 437 66.31 -179.33 -45.80
N THR A 438 65.77 -179.22 -44.59
CA THR A 438 64.71 -178.23 -44.31
C THR A 438 65.21 -176.79 -44.51
N LYS A 439 66.49 -176.50 -44.22
CA LYS A 439 67.09 -175.16 -44.37
C LYS A 439 66.99 -174.59 -45.77
N GLN A 440 67.31 -175.35 -46.82
CA GLN A 440 67.30 -174.81 -48.19
C GLN A 440 65.87 -174.49 -48.66
N SER A 441 64.88 -175.33 -48.35
CA SER A 441 63.47 -175.02 -48.63
C SER A 441 62.91 -173.91 -47.73
N GLN A 442 63.32 -173.86 -46.46
CA GLN A 442 63.00 -172.75 -45.55
C GLN A 442 63.54 -171.42 -46.05
N GLN A 443 64.72 -171.39 -46.68
CA GLN A 443 65.34 -170.15 -47.14
C GLN A 443 64.59 -169.52 -48.32
N ILE A 444 63.97 -170.33 -49.20
CA ILE A 444 63.06 -169.84 -50.25
C ILE A 444 61.76 -169.31 -49.63
N ILE A 445 61.12 -170.08 -48.74
CA ILE A 445 59.89 -169.68 -48.06
C ILE A 445 60.09 -168.44 -47.18
N ALA A 446 61.28 -168.27 -46.57
CA ALA A 446 61.64 -167.09 -45.80
C ALA A 446 61.66 -165.83 -46.68
N LEU A 447 62.30 -165.88 -47.85
CA LEU A 447 62.37 -164.74 -48.77
C LEU A 447 60.99 -164.34 -49.35
N GLU A 448 60.11 -165.31 -49.62
CA GLU A 448 58.73 -164.99 -50.01
C GLU A 448 57.90 -164.40 -48.85
N ASN A 449 58.09 -164.89 -47.62
CA ASN A 449 57.48 -164.30 -46.44
C ASN A 449 58.02 -162.91 -46.11
N GLU A 450 59.31 -162.64 -46.32
CA GLU A 450 59.90 -161.31 -46.19
C GLU A 450 59.34 -160.35 -47.25
N LYS A 451 59.24 -160.77 -48.52
CA LYS A 451 58.55 -160.00 -49.57
C LYS A 451 57.11 -159.65 -49.17
N ASN A 452 56.33 -160.64 -48.71
CA ASN A 452 54.92 -160.43 -48.32
C ASN A 452 54.79 -159.56 -47.05
N ARG A 453 55.76 -159.67 -46.12
CA ARG A 453 55.90 -158.75 -44.99
C ARG A 453 56.18 -157.33 -45.47
N TYR A 454 57.15 -157.11 -46.35
CA TYR A 454 57.45 -155.76 -46.85
C TYR A 454 56.27 -155.14 -47.60
N VAL A 455 55.50 -155.93 -48.38
CA VAL A 455 54.27 -155.45 -49.03
C VAL A 455 53.21 -155.04 -48.00
N SER A 456 52.95 -155.86 -46.98
CA SER A 456 51.98 -155.50 -45.93
C SER A 456 52.44 -154.35 -45.03
N GLU A 457 53.74 -154.27 -44.71
CA GLU A 457 54.38 -153.16 -44.01
C GLU A 457 54.27 -151.85 -44.82
N THR A 458 54.45 -151.91 -46.14
CA THR A 458 54.22 -150.76 -47.05
C THR A 458 52.76 -150.31 -47.03
N VAL A 459 51.79 -151.22 -47.15
CA VAL A 459 50.35 -150.86 -47.10
C VAL A 459 49.94 -150.25 -45.75
N ILE A 460 50.52 -150.73 -44.64
CA ILE A 460 50.31 -150.15 -43.30
C ILE A 460 50.92 -148.74 -43.21
N LEU A 461 52.09 -148.52 -43.81
CA LEU A 461 52.72 -147.20 -43.86
C LEU A 461 51.92 -146.22 -44.74
N THR A 462 51.44 -146.62 -45.92
CA THR A 462 50.57 -145.79 -46.77
C THR A 462 49.32 -145.36 -46.00
N LYS A 463 48.62 -146.29 -45.34
CA LYS A 463 47.43 -145.95 -44.53
C LYS A 463 47.71 -145.01 -43.36
N LYS A 464 48.91 -145.08 -42.77
CA LYS A 464 49.33 -144.11 -41.74
C LYS A 464 49.62 -142.73 -42.32
N VAL A 465 50.15 -142.64 -43.54
CA VAL A 465 50.36 -141.37 -44.25
C VAL A 465 49.04 -140.76 -44.69
N GLU A 466 48.10 -141.56 -45.19
CA GLU A 466 46.73 -141.15 -45.54
C GLU A 466 46.01 -140.58 -44.31
N ALA A 467 45.95 -141.32 -43.20
CA ALA A 467 45.33 -140.86 -41.96
C ALA A 467 46.00 -139.59 -41.39
N ALA A 468 47.34 -139.49 -41.45
CA ALA A 468 48.06 -138.29 -41.01
C ALA A 468 47.79 -137.07 -41.92
N TYR A 469 47.49 -137.29 -43.20
CA TYR A 469 47.11 -136.25 -44.15
C TYR A 469 45.65 -135.79 -43.94
N GLU A 470 44.74 -136.72 -43.62
CA GLU A 470 43.37 -136.39 -43.19
C GLU A 470 43.37 -135.58 -41.89
N ASP A 471 44.13 -135.99 -40.87
CA ASP A 471 44.34 -135.21 -39.63
C ASP A 471 44.93 -133.82 -39.93
N LEU A 472 45.87 -133.71 -40.88
CA LEU A 472 46.44 -132.42 -41.30
C LEU A 472 45.38 -131.52 -41.98
N GLN A 473 44.48 -132.07 -42.79
CA GLN A 473 43.38 -131.30 -43.39
C GLN A 473 42.31 -130.90 -42.36
N LEU A 474 42.00 -131.76 -41.39
CA LEU A 474 41.12 -131.42 -40.27
C LEU A 474 41.71 -130.28 -39.43
N LYS A 475 43.01 -130.36 -39.08
CA LYS A 475 43.73 -129.30 -38.36
C LYS A 475 43.85 -128.02 -39.19
N GLY A 476 44.03 -128.12 -40.51
CA GLY A 476 43.98 -126.98 -41.42
C GLY A 476 42.60 -126.29 -41.42
N SER A 477 41.53 -127.08 -41.38
CA SER A 477 40.14 -126.58 -41.31
C SER A 477 39.85 -125.91 -39.95
N GLU A 478 40.27 -126.53 -38.85
CA GLU A 478 40.22 -125.92 -37.51
C GLU A 478 40.96 -124.57 -37.46
N ILE A 479 42.17 -124.49 -38.02
CA ILE A 479 42.95 -123.24 -38.09
C ILE A 479 42.21 -122.16 -38.90
N ILE A 480 41.54 -122.52 -39.99
CA ILE A 480 40.73 -121.58 -40.78
C ILE A 480 39.53 -121.07 -39.97
N ASP A 481 38.83 -121.94 -39.24
CA ASP A 481 37.67 -121.53 -38.45
C ASP A 481 38.07 -120.74 -37.18
N TYR A 482 39.20 -121.07 -36.55
CA TYR A 482 39.78 -120.23 -35.50
C TYR A 482 40.19 -118.85 -36.04
N ARG A 483 40.77 -118.75 -37.24
CA ARG A 483 41.09 -117.46 -37.88
C ARG A 483 39.82 -116.64 -38.19
N LYS A 484 38.75 -117.26 -38.72
CA LYS A 484 37.45 -116.59 -38.89
C LYS A 484 36.91 -116.07 -37.55
N LYS A 485 37.01 -116.87 -36.49
CA LYS A 485 36.52 -116.51 -35.15
C LYS A 485 37.35 -115.38 -34.52
N ILE A 486 38.66 -115.35 -34.74
CA ILE A 486 39.54 -114.23 -34.35
C ILE A 486 39.11 -112.96 -35.10
N ALA A 487 39.02 -112.99 -36.43
CA ALA A 487 38.60 -111.83 -37.23
C ALA A 487 37.18 -111.32 -36.87
N GLN A 488 36.26 -112.23 -36.51
CA GLN A 488 34.92 -111.87 -36.02
C GLN A 488 34.98 -111.15 -34.66
N ILE A 489 35.82 -111.63 -33.74
CA ILE A 489 36.04 -111.00 -32.42
C ILE A 489 36.77 -109.65 -32.57
N GLU A 490 37.73 -109.53 -33.50
CA GLU A 490 38.43 -108.28 -33.82
C GLU A 490 37.46 -107.24 -34.39
N SER A 491 36.58 -107.62 -35.34
CA SER A 491 35.51 -106.76 -35.85
C SER A 491 34.56 -106.31 -34.75
N GLN A 492 34.11 -107.24 -33.90
CA GLN A 492 33.25 -106.91 -32.75
C GLN A 492 33.96 -105.99 -31.75
N LEU A 493 35.28 -106.13 -31.56
CA LEU A 493 36.07 -105.25 -30.71
C LEU A 493 36.16 -103.84 -31.31
N THR A 494 36.39 -103.69 -32.62
CA THR A 494 36.38 -102.38 -33.28
C THR A 494 35.00 -101.72 -33.22
N ASP A 495 33.92 -102.47 -33.39
CA ASP A 495 32.54 -101.96 -33.25
C ASP A 495 32.28 -101.45 -31.81
N LYS A 496 32.78 -102.16 -30.79
CA LYS A 496 32.65 -101.75 -29.38
C LYS A 496 33.54 -100.57 -29.01
N ILE A 497 34.73 -100.44 -29.60
CA ILE A 497 35.58 -99.26 -29.44
C ILE A 497 34.89 -98.05 -30.06
N SER A 498 34.41 -98.14 -31.30
CA SER A 498 33.70 -97.04 -31.97
C SER A 498 32.44 -96.61 -31.23
N LEU A 499 31.65 -97.57 -30.70
CA LEU A 499 30.48 -97.25 -29.87
C LEU A 499 30.87 -96.57 -28.55
N TYR A 500 31.94 -97.02 -27.89
CA TYR A 500 32.46 -96.36 -26.68
C TYR A 500 32.95 -94.94 -26.96
N GLU A 501 33.62 -94.71 -28.09
CA GLU A 501 34.04 -93.38 -28.53
C GLU A 501 32.85 -92.46 -28.84
N SER A 502 31.79 -92.97 -29.48
CA SER A 502 30.53 -92.22 -29.68
C SER A 502 29.88 -91.84 -28.35
N VAL A 503 29.70 -92.79 -27.44
CA VAL A 503 29.11 -92.53 -26.11
C VAL A 503 29.98 -91.56 -25.30
N ARG A 504 31.31 -91.63 -25.42
CA ARG A 504 32.24 -90.68 -24.78
C ARG A 504 32.15 -89.29 -25.40
N TYR A 505 31.97 -89.18 -26.72
CA TYR A 505 31.76 -87.92 -27.41
C TYR A 505 30.39 -87.29 -27.04
N GLU A 506 29.33 -88.10 -27.00
CA GLU A 506 28.00 -87.69 -26.53
C GLU A 506 28.04 -87.22 -25.07
N LEU A 507 28.71 -87.96 -24.18
CA LEU A 507 28.90 -87.57 -22.78
C LEU A 507 29.68 -86.26 -22.65
N ASN A 508 30.73 -86.05 -23.44
CA ASN A 508 31.48 -84.80 -23.47
C ASN A 508 30.61 -83.62 -23.96
N ASN A 509 29.81 -83.82 -25.01
CA ASN A 509 28.86 -82.80 -25.49
C ASN A 509 27.77 -82.50 -24.46
N CYS A 510 27.18 -83.52 -23.82
CA CYS A 510 26.21 -83.33 -22.74
C CYS A 510 26.83 -82.60 -21.53
N SER A 511 28.10 -82.89 -21.19
CA SER A 511 28.82 -82.16 -20.15
C SER A 511 29.10 -80.71 -20.53
N LYS A 512 29.48 -80.43 -21.78
CA LYS A 512 29.65 -79.06 -22.30
C LYS A 512 28.33 -78.29 -22.28
N ASN A 513 27.25 -78.89 -22.81
CA ASN A 513 25.92 -78.26 -22.83
C ASN A 513 25.37 -78.03 -21.41
N LEU A 514 25.69 -78.90 -20.45
CA LEU A 514 25.35 -78.70 -19.03
C LEU A 514 26.10 -77.52 -18.42
N ILE A 515 27.39 -77.35 -18.74
CA ILE A 515 28.18 -76.19 -18.30
C ILE A 515 27.61 -74.91 -18.93
N GLU A 516 27.38 -74.89 -20.23
CA GLU A 516 26.81 -73.73 -20.94
C GLU A 516 25.43 -73.34 -20.38
N ALA A 517 24.54 -74.31 -20.14
CA ALA A 517 23.25 -74.05 -19.50
C ALA A 517 23.37 -73.58 -18.03
N GLN A 518 24.41 -74.01 -17.30
CA GLN A 518 24.65 -73.56 -15.93
C GLN A 518 25.28 -72.16 -15.86
N ASP A 519 26.12 -71.81 -16.84
CA ASP A 519 26.63 -70.46 -17.03
C ASP A 519 25.50 -69.49 -17.43
N ASP A 520 24.61 -69.89 -18.35
CA ASP A 520 23.38 -69.15 -18.71
C ASP A 520 22.48 -68.92 -17.47
N ILE A 521 22.28 -69.94 -16.63
CA ILE A 521 21.54 -69.79 -15.36
C ILE A 521 22.26 -68.82 -14.42
N SER A 522 23.59 -68.82 -14.36
CA SER A 522 24.37 -67.87 -13.56
C SER A 522 24.20 -66.43 -14.06
N GLU A 523 24.19 -66.22 -15.37
CA GLU A 523 24.04 -64.89 -15.99
C GLU A 523 22.60 -64.38 -15.84
N LEU A 524 21.59 -65.24 -16.03
CA LEU A 524 20.18 -64.91 -15.83
C LEU A 524 19.86 -64.62 -14.35
N THR A 525 20.42 -65.36 -13.40
CA THR A 525 20.25 -65.07 -11.97
C THR A 525 20.99 -63.81 -11.53
N HIS A 526 22.13 -63.47 -12.15
CA HIS A 526 22.79 -62.17 -11.97
C HIS A 526 21.94 -61.02 -12.53
N LYS A 527 21.49 -61.12 -13.79
CA LYS A 527 20.59 -60.14 -14.45
C LYS A 527 19.31 -59.92 -13.63
N SER A 528 18.69 -60.99 -13.15
CA SER A 528 17.51 -60.93 -12.27
C SER A 528 17.80 -60.16 -10.97
N ARG A 529 18.95 -60.40 -10.32
CA ARG A 529 19.36 -59.65 -9.12
C ARG A 529 19.58 -58.16 -9.40
N VAL A 530 20.18 -57.81 -10.54
CA VAL A 530 20.35 -56.40 -10.94
C VAL A 530 18.99 -55.75 -11.22
N MET A 531 18.06 -56.44 -11.88
CA MET A 531 16.70 -55.95 -12.10
C MET A 531 15.92 -55.76 -10.79
N ILE A 532 16.08 -56.66 -9.80
CA ILE A 532 15.48 -56.51 -8.47
C ILE A 532 15.99 -55.24 -7.78
N LEU A 533 17.31 -55.02 -7.76
CA LEU A 533 17.91 -53.81 -7.19
C LEU A 533 17.47 -52.53 -7.91
N GLN A 534 17.31 -52.57 -9.25
CA GLN A 534 16.74 -51.45 -10.02
C GLN A 534 15.26 -51.20 -9.68
N ILE A 535 14.47 -52.25 -9.47
CA ILE A 535 13.06 -52.14 -9.05
C ILE A 535 12.96 -51.59 -7.62
N GLU A 536 13.89 -51.94 -6.72
CA GLU A 536 13.97 -51.39 -5.36
C GLU A 536 14.36 -49.91 -5.39
N GLN A 537 15.42 -49.54 -6.11
CA GLN A 537 15.80 -48.13 -6.32
C GLN A 537 14.64 -47.30 -6.90
N LEU A 538 13.92 -47.82 -7.91
CA LEU A 538 12.77 -47.12 -8.50
C LEU A 538 11.58 -47.00 -7.54
N LYS A 539 11.38 -47.93 -6.61
CA LYS A 539 10.37 -47.79 -5.54
C LYS A 539 10.76 -46.71 -4.54
N ASP A 540 12.03 -46.64 -4.16
CA ASP A 540 12.54 -45.63 -3.23
C ASP A 540 12.49 -44.22 -3.87
N ASP A 541 12.83 -44.11 -5.16
CA ASP A 541 12.64 -42.88 -5.94
C ASP A 541 11.16 -42.48 -6.02
N ILE A 542 10.24 -43.43 -6.23
CA ILE A 542 8.78 -43.18 -6.20
C ILE A 542 8.33 -42.71 -4.82
N ALA A 543 8.73 -43.36 -3.73
CA ALA A 543 8.39 -42.94 -2.37
C ALA A 543 8.97 -41.56 -2.02
N GLY A 544 10.18 -41.26 -2.48
CA GLY A 544 10.79 -39.93 -2.41
C GLY A 544 10.01 -38.88 -3.19
N LYS A 545 9.41 -39.24 -4.34
CA LYS A 545 8.54 -38.35 -5.12
C LYS A 545 7.15 -38.19 -4.53
N GLU A 546 6.57 -39.23 -3.94
CA GLU A 546 5.29 -39.15 -3.23
C GLU A 546 5.37 -38.27 -1.99
N THR A 547 6.44 -38.40 -1.19
CA THR A 547 6.67 -37.53 -0.03
C THR A 547 6.96 -36.08 -0.43
N GLN A 548 7.73 -35.84 -1.50
CA GLN A 548 7.88 -34.50 -2.10
C GLN A 548 6.52 -33.92 -2.54
N LEU A 549 5.71 -34.70 -3.27
CA LEU A 549 4.39 -34.28 -3.74
C LEU A 549 3.40 -33.99 -2.60
N ILE A 550 3.47 -34.72 -1.48
CA ILE A 550 2.68 -34.44 -0.27
C ILE A 550 3.12 -33.10 0.34
N ASN A 551 4.43 -32.86 0.48
CA ASN A 551 4.96 -31.61 0.99
C ASN A 551 4.60 -30.40 0.10
N GLU A 552 4.66 -30.55 -1.23
CA GLU A 552 4.21 -29.52 -2.18
C GLU A 552 2.70 -29.25 -2.07
N LYS A 553 1.86 -30.27 -1.92
CA LYS A 553 0.42 -30.11 -1.69
C LYS A 553 0.12 -29.36 -0.38
N LEU A 554 0.85 -29.65 0.70
CA LEU A 554 0.73 -28.96 1.98
C LEU A 554 1.21 -27.50 1.91
N ALA A 555 2.29 -27.23 1.17
CA ALA A 555 2.77 -25.87 0.92
C ALA A 555 1.75 -25.08 0.08
N LEU A 556 1.20 -25.69 -0.98
CA LEU A 556 0.16 -25.11 -1.82
C LEU A 556 -1.12 -24.80 -1.03
N HIS A 557 -1.50 -25.66 -0.07
CA HIS A 557 -2.64 -25.42 0.82
C HIS A 557 -2.42 -24.16 1.67
N LYS A 558 -1.28 -24.06 2.37
CA LYS A 558 -0.92 -22.88 3.17
C LYS A 558 -0.92 -21.60 2.34
N VAL A 559 -0.28 -21.61 1.17
CA VAL A 559 -0.27 -20.46 0.24
C VAL A 559 -1.68 -20.11 -0.26
N GLN A 560 -2.58 -21.09 -0.43
CA GLN A 560 -3.97 -20.83 -0.78
C GLN A 560 -4.77 -20.22 0.39
N GLU A 561 -4.50 -20.63 1.64
CA GLU A 561 -5.10 -20.06 2.85
C GLU A 561 -4.61 -18.62 3.09
N GLU A 562 -3.30 -18.38 3.03
CA GLU A 562 -2.69 -17.04 3.10
C GLU A 562 -3.27 -16.11 2.03
N LYS A 563 -3.42 -16.60 0.79
CA LYS A 563 -4.07 -15.91 -0.33
C LYS A 563 -5.55 -15.63 -0.10
N GLN A 564 -6.26 -16.44 0.69
CA GLN A 564 -7.64 -16.15 1.10
C GLN A 564 -7.68 -15.10 2.22
N ALA A 565 -6.82 -15.21 3.23
CA ALA A 565 -6.67 -14.22 4.29
C ALA A 565 -6.31 -12.83 3.71
N MET A 566 -5.30 -12.75 2.85
CA MET A 566 -4.90 -11.52 2.13
C MET A 566 -6.05 -10.94 1.29
N LYS A 567 -6.87 -11.77 0.64
CA LYS A 567 -8.08 -11.28 -0.06
C LYS A 567 -9.10 -10.66 0.89
N ILE A 568 -9.30 -11.25 2.06
CA ILE A 568 -10.22 -10.73 3.10
C ILE A 568 -9.69 -9.41 3.66
N GLU A 569 -8.38 -9.28 3.89
CA GLU A 569 -7.76 -8.02 4.34
C GLU A 569 -7.83 -6.92 3.28
N VAL A 570 -7.49 -7.23 2.02
CA VAL A 570 -7.63 -6.29 0.89
C VAL A 570 -9.08 -5.81 0.75
N GLN A 571 -10.07 -6.69 0.94
CA GLN A 571 -11.48 -6.28 0.91
C GLN A 571 -11.84 -5.38 2.11
N LYS A 572 -11.40 -5.71 3.35
CA LYS A 572 -11.58 -4.85 4.53
C LYS A 572 -10.98 -3.46 4.32
N PHE A 573 -9.74 -3.36 3.82
CA PHE A 573 -9.10 -2.08 3.54
C PHE A 573 -9.80 -1.30 2.42
N LYS A 574 -10.32 -1.99 1.40
CA LYS A 574 -11.12 -1.38 0.34
C LYS A 574 -12.43 -0.80 0.87
N ASP A 575 -13.09 -1.50 1.78
CA ASP A 575 -14.34 -1.03 2.40
C ASP A 575 -14.09 0.13 3.38
N GLN A 576 -13.01 0.08 4.17
CA GLN A 576 -12.55 1.21 4.98
C GLN A 576 -12.21 2.43 4.11
N PHE A 577 -11.49 2.24 3.01
CA PHE A 577 -11.17 3.31 2.06
C PHE A 577 -12.44 3.94 1.45
N ASN A 578 -13.43 3.12 1.08
CA ASN A 578 -14.72 3.60 0.59
C ASN A 578 -15.48 4.39 1.67
N GLN A 579 -15.49 3.92 2.92
CA GLN A 579 -16.08 4.66 4.06
C GLN A 579 -15.37 6.00 4.29
N SER A 580 -14.03 6.03 4.31
CA SER A 580 -13.25 7.27 4.43
C SER A 580 -13.48 8.22 3.27
N ARG A 581 -13.55 7.71 2.03
CA ARG A 581 -13.85 8.50 0.83
C ARG A 581 -15.26 9.10 0.88
N ASN A 582 -16.25 8.36 1.34
CA ASN A 582 -17.61 8.85 1.54
C ASN A 582 -17.65 9.92 2.64
N MET A 583 -16.95 9.72 3.75
CA MET A 583 -16.82 10.71 4.83
C MET A 583 -16.16 12.01 4.31
N ILE A 584 -15.08 11.90 3.54
CA ILE A 584 -14.45 13.06 2.88
C ILE A 584 -15.45 13.76 1.95
N SER A 585 -16.24 13.02 1.17
CA SER A 585 -17.25 13.59 0.28
C SER A 585 -18.32 14.38 1.04
N VAL A 586 -18.80 13.86 2.17
CA VAL A 586 -19.75 14.55 3.06
C VAL A 586 -19.11 15.82 3.62
N LEU A 587 -17.92 15.71 4.22
CA LEU A 587 -17.19 16.85 4.80
C LEU A 587 -16.84 17.92 3.76
N THR A 588 -16.58 17.57 2.49
CA THR A 588 -16.42 18.57 1.42
C THR A 588 -17.72 19.27 1.08
N SER A 589 -18.86 18.55 1.08
CA SER A 589 -20.18 19.17 0.84
C SER A 589 -20.62 20.08 2.00
N GLU A 590 -20.27 19.71 3.24
CA GLU A 590 -20.51 20.52 4.44
C GLU A 590 -19.58 21.74 4.49
N LYS A 591 -18.29 21.57 4.13
CA LYS A 591 -17.40 22.72 3.92
C LYS A 591 -17.98 23.69 2.88
N GLU A 592 -18.52 23.19 1.77
CA GLU A 592 -19.16 24.03 0.76
C GLU A 592 -20.40 24.78 1.26
N THR A 593 -21.25 24.17 2.08
CA THR A 593 -22.42 24.86 2.66
C THR A 593 -21.98 25.88 3.71
N LEU A 594 -21.00 25.56 4.55
CA LEU A 594 -20.39 26.49 5.50
C LEU A 594 -19.72 27.68 4.79
N GLU A 595 -18.99 27.47 3.69
CA GLU A 595 -18.43 28.56 2.88
C GLU A 595 -19.52 29.44 2.25
N LYS A 596 -20.66 28.87 1.84
CA LYS A 596 -21.80 29.62 1.30
C LYS A 596 -22.47 30.47 2.40
N LEU A 597 -22.66 29.91 3.60
CA LEU A 597 -23.17 30.62 4.78
C LEU A 597 -22.23 31.74 5.25
N LEU A 598 -20.91 31.48 5.28
CA LEU A 598 -19.91 32.49 5.67
C LEU A 598 -19.87 33.65 4.67
N LYS A 599 -19.94 33.37 3.35
CA LYS A 599 -20.10 34.39 2.30
C LYS A 599 -21.43 35.16 2.41
N GLN A 600 -22.50 34.55 2.93
CA GLN A 600 -23.75 35.26 3.21
C GLN A 600 -23.60 36.19 4.43
N ALA A 601 -23.06 35.70 5.55
CA ALA A 601 -22.80 36.47 6.76
C ALA A 601 -21.84 37.66 6.50
N ASP A 602 -20.77 37.47 5.72
CA ASP A 602 -19.87 38.54 5.26
C ASP A 602 -20.62 39.64 4.49
N ASN A 603 -21.63 39.27 3.70
CA ASN A 603 -22.40 40.21 2.89
C ASN A 603 -23.50 40.91 3.69
N GLU A 604 -24.01 40.27 4.75
CA GLU A 604 -24.89 40.92 5.73
C GLU A 604 -24.11 41.88 6.60
N GLN A 605 -22.96 41.48 7.16
CA GLN A 605 -22.06 42.37 7.90
C GLN A 605 -21.65 43.62 7.09
N LYS A 606 -21.45 43.49 5.77
CA LYS A 606 -21.21 44.64 4.88
C LYS A 606 -22.43 45.56 4.75
N LYS A 607 -23.65 45.02 4.64
CA LYS A 607 -24.89 45.83 4.65
C LYS A 607 -25.04 46.57 5.97
N ASP A 608 -24.91 45.85 7.09
CA ASP A 608 -25.04 46.39 8.45
C ASP A 608 -24.02 47.49 8.72
N LYS A 609 -22.79 47.34 8.21
CA LYS A 609 -21.75 48.38 8.28
C LYS A 609 -22.16 49.63 7.48
N ILE A 610 -22.65 49.47 6.26
CA ILE A 610 -23.14 50.59 5.43
C ILE A 610 -24.35 51.27 6.08
N GLU A 611 -25.25 50.52 6.71
CA GLU A 611 -26.40 51.06 7.42
C GLU A 611 -26.01 51.79 8.69
N LYS A 612 -25.07 51.23 9.48
CA LYS A 612 -24.45 51.90 10.62
C LYS A 612 -23.75 53.20 10.21
N GLU A 613 -23.07 53.24 9.07
CA GLU A 613 -22.44 54.46 8.53
C GLU A 613 -23.49 55.51 8.11
N LYS A 614 -24.64 55.10 7.53
CA LYS A 614 -25.78 56.01 7.30
C LYS A 614 -26.34 56.56 8.62
N ILE A 615 -26.61 55.70 9.59
CA ILE A 615 -27.15 56.09 10.92
C ILE A 615 -26.18 57.04 11.65
N LEU A 616 -24.87 56.81 11.55
CA LEU A 616 -23.86 57.73 12.10
C LEU A 616 -23.83 59.08 11.38
N ASN A 617 -23.98 59.10 10.04
CA ASN A 617 -24.09 60.33 9.25
C ASN A 617 -25.38 61.11 9.61
N ASP A 618 -26.52 60.43 9.71
CA ASP A 618 -27.78 61.06 10.10
C ASP A 618 -27.77 61.54 11.56
N LYS A 619 -27.13 60.79 12.47
CA LYS A 619 -26.82 61.27 13.83
C LYS A 619 -25.94 62.52 13.81
N ALA A 620 -24.95 62.61 12.92
CA ALA A 620 -24.10 63.80 12.79
C ALA A 620 -24.88 65.02 12.24
N LYS A 621 -25.77 64.82 11.27
CA LYS A 621 -26.69 65.86 10.78
C LYS A 621 -27.62 66.35 11.90
N LEU A 622 -28.25 65.43 12.63
CA LEU A 622 -29.13 65.75 13.76
C LEU A 622 -28.38 66.46 14.89
N SER A 623 -27.17 66.00 15.25
CA SER A 623 -26.32 66.68 16.24
C SER A 623 -25.96 68.10 15.80
N THR A 624 -25.67 68.30 14.51
CA THR A 624 -25.43 69.63 13.91
C THR A 624 -26.66 70.53 13.97
N LEU A 625 -27.85 69.98 13.71
CA LEU A 625 -29.13 70.69 13.81
C LEU A 625 -29.46 71.07 15.26
N VAL A 626 -29.23 70.18 16.22
CA VAL A 626 -29.41 70.46 17.66
C VAL A 626 -28.46 71.56 18.12
N VAL A 627 -27.20 71.56 17.69
CA VAL A 627 -26.25 72.65 17.99
C VAL A 627 -26.71 73.99 17.42
N LYS A 628 -27.24 74.01 16.18
CA LYS A 628 -27.82 75.23 15.59
C LYS A 628 -29.05 75.73 16.36
N LEU A 629 -30.02 74.86 16.61
CA LEU A 629 -31.24 75.19 17.35
C LEU A 629 -30.93 75.67 18.78
N ASN A 630 -29.94 75.08 19.46
CA ASN A 630 -29.48 75.56 20.76
C ASN A 630 -28.80 76.94 20.67
N GLY A 631 -28.09 77.24 19.58
CA GLY A 631 -27.52 78.56 19.30
C GLY A 631 -28.61 79.61 19.02
N GLU A 632 -29.60 79.29 18.20
CA GLU A 632 -30.77 80.13 17.90
C GLU A 632 -31.62 80.38 19.17
N LEU A 633 -31.77 79.37 20.03
CA LEU A 633 -32.43 79.47 21.33
C LEU A 633 -31.64 80.32 22.32
N ALA A 634 -30.31 80.17 22.38
CA ALA A 634 -29.44 81.01 23.21
C ALA A 634 -29.50 82.49 22.76
N GLN A 635 -29.39 82.75 21.45
CA GLN A 635 -29.55 84.08 20.87
C GLN A 635 -30.94 84.67 21.18
N SER A 636 -32.00 83.85 21.13
CA SER A 636 -33.35 84.26 21.49
C SER A 636 -33.49 84.59 22.98
N HIS A 637 -32.85 83.82 23.87
CA HIS A 637 -32.79 84.12 25.30
C HIS A 637 -31.99 85.39 25.61
N ASP A 638 -30.89 85.64 24.90
CA ASP A 638 -30.11 86.86 25.08
C ASP A 638 -30.82 88.10 24.50
N ASN A 639 -31.56 87.94 23.39
CA ASN A 639 -32.49 88.96 22.90
C ASN A 639 -33.63 89.23 23.92
N LEU A 640 -34.15 88.21 24.60
CA LEU A 640 -35.15 88.39 25.66
C LEU A 640 -34.57 89.10 26.88
N LYS A 641 -33.35 88.75 27.36
CA LYS A 641 -32.63 89.54 28.38
C LYS A 641 -32.40 90.98 27.91
N VAL A 642 -32.10 91.14 26.60
CA VAL A 642 -32.14 92.36 25.80
C VAL A 642 -33.33 93.25 26.17
N PHE A 643 -34.50 92.82 25.69
CA PHE A 643 -35.78 93.54 25.84
C PHE A 643 -36.26 93.64 27.30
N GLN A 644 -36.03 92.63 28.14
CA GLN A 644 -36.32 92.69 29.58
C GLN A 644 -35.58 93.88 30.23
N SER A 645 -34.28 94.00 29.96
CA SER A 645 -33.44 95.09 30.48
C SER A 645 -33.79 96.47 29.90
N ILE A 646 -34.44 96.52 28.75
CA ILE A 646 -34.98 97.77 28.16
C ILE A 646 -36.30 98.11 28.84
N MET A 647 -37.26 97.19 28.90
CA MET A 647 -38.54 97.37 29.58
C MET A 647 -38.38 97.79 31.05
N ASP A 648 -37.42 97.22 31.77
CA ASP A 648 -37.21 97.57 33.19
C ASP A 648 -36.59 98.98 33.34
N LYS A 649 -35.77 99.45 32.39
CA LYS A 649 -35.35 100.85 32.31
C LYS A 649 -36.51 101.79 31.96
N GLU A 650 -37.35 101.41 31.00
CA GLU A 650 -38.53 102.18 30.58
C GLU A 650 -39.56 102.29 31.71
N LYS A 651 -39.80 101.23 32.48
CA LYS A 651 -40.64 101.27 33.70
C LYS A 651 -40.10 102.27 34.72
N VAL A 652 -38.78 102.29 34.95
CA VAL A 652 -38.15 103.25 35.87
C VAL A 652 -38.30 104.69 35.35
N GLN A 653 -38.05 104.93 34.06
CA GLN A 653 -38.24 106.24 33.44
C GLN A 653 -39.71 106.70 33.47
N PHE A 654 -40.67 105.79 33.23
CA PHE A 654 -42.10 106.08 33.32
C PHE A 654 -42.52 106.39 34.76
N SER A 655 -42.01 105.65 35.74
CA SER A 655 -42.21 105.94 37.16
C SER A 655 -41.66 107.32 37.56
N GLN A 656 -40.45 107.67 37.10
CA GLN A 656 -39.89 109.01 37.26
C GLN A 656 -40.79 110.09 36.63
N LYS A 657 -41.33 109.87 35.42
CA LYS A 657 -42.24 110.82 34.76
C LYS A 657 -43.60 110.94 35.47
N LEU A 658 -44.09 109.87 36.10
CA LEU A 658 -45.28 109.95 36.96
C LEU A 658 -45.02 110.79 38.22
N GLU A 659 -43.83 110.68 38.81
CA GLU A 659 -43.46 111.49 39.98
C GLU A 659 -43.17 112.96 39.59
N ASP A 660 -42.54 113.23 38.44
CA ASP A 660 -42.45 114.58 37.87
C ASP A 660 -43.85 115.22 37.73
N ILE A 661 -44.81 114.47 37.17
CA ILE A 661 -46.20 114.91 37.02
C ILE A 661 -46.88 115.10 38.39
N ARG A 662 -46.56 114.28 39.40
CA ARG A 662 -47.07 114.45 40.78
C ARG A 662 -46.54 115.73 41.42
N ILE A 663 -45.23 115.98 41.32
CA ILE A 663 -44.58 117.18 41.84
C ILE A 663 -45.14 118.44 41.15
N LEU A 664 -45.27 118.42 39.82
CA LEU A 664 -45.88 119.52 39.06
C LEU A 664 -47.34 119.77 39.46
N LYS A 665 -48.14 118.72 39.73
CA LYS A 665 -49.51 118.87 40.25
C LYS A 665 -49.55 119.47 41.66
N LEU A 666 -48.61 119.11 42.53
CA LEU A 666 -48.49 119.71 43.86
C LEU A 666 -48.10 121.20 43.77
N GLU A 667 -47.19 121.57 42.87
CA GLU A 667 -46.81 122.96 42.65
C GLU A 667 -47.93 123.79 42.00
N VAL A 668 -48.68 123.23 41.05
CA VAL A 668 -49.89 123.87 40.50
C VAL A 668 -50.94 124.10 41.60
N ASN A 669 -51.13 123.13 42.51
CA ASN A 669 -52.01 123.32 43.67
C ASN A 669 -51.46 124.39 44.63
N ARG A 670 -50.14 124.44 44.88
CA ARG A 670 -49.49 125.46 45.71
C ARG A 670 -49.73 126.86 45.13
N LEU A 671 -49.46 127.05 43.85
CA LEU A 671 -49.68 128.30 43.11
C LEU A 671 -51.17 128.67 43.02
N SER A 672 -52.08 127.69 42.92
CA SER A 672 -53.52 127.95 42.93
C SER A 672 -54.00 128.43 44.31
N ASN A 673 -53.49 127.83 45.40
CA ASN A 673 -53.77 128.26 46.76
C ASN A 673 -53.17 129.65 47.05
N GLU A 674 -51.93 129.91 46.61
CA GLU A 674 -51.27 131.21 46.71
C GLU A 674 -52.06 132.30 45.96
N LYS A 675 -52.49 132.01 44.72
CA LYS A 675 -53.40 132.86 43.96
C LYS A 675 -54.73 133.10 44.70
N GLN A 676 -55.31 132.07 45.32
CA GLN A 676 -56.56 132.21 46.08
C GLN A 676 -56.38 133.13 47.30
N VAL A 677 -55.30 132.95 48.08
CA VAL A 677 -54.96 133.82 49.21
C VAL A 677 -54.72 135.26 48.77
N LEU A 678 -53.98 135.47 47.67
CA LEU A 678 -53.78 136.80 47.07
C LEU A 678 -55.10 137.42 46.58
N THR A 679 -56.02 136.62 46.04
CA THR A 679 -57.35 137.08 45.59
C THR A 679 -58.21 137.52 46.78
N SER A 680 -58.22 136.74 47.87
CA SER A 680 -58.89 137.13 49.13
C SER A 680 -58.25 138.39 49.76
N SER A 681 -56.92 138.50 49.73
CA SER A 681 -56.21 139.71 50.18
C SER A 681 -56.58 140.94 49.34
N LEU A 682 -56.76 140.76 48.03
CA LEU A 682 -57.20 141.81 47.11
C LEU A 682 -58.66 142.21 47.37
N GLN A 683 -59.54 141.25 47.69
CA GLN A 683 -60.92 141.55 48.14
C GLN A 683 -60.91 142.36 49.45
N ASN A 684 -60.15 141.94 50.46
CA ASN A 684 -60.01 142.69 51.71
C ASN A 684 -59.49 144.13 51.48
N MET A 685 -58.62 144.33 50.49
CA MET A 685 -58.18 145.68 50.05
C MET A 685 -59.31 146.48 49.37
N VAL A 686 -60.22 145.85 48.63
CA VAL A 686 -61.42 146.53 48.11
C VAL A 686 -62.32 146.97 49.25
N ASP A 687 -62.56 146.10 50.23
CA ASP A 687 -63.41 146.40 51.38
C ASP A 687 -62.82 147.58 52.19
N LEU A 688 -61.50 147.52 52.49
CA LEU A 688 -60.75 148.64 53.09
C LEU A 688 -60.83 149.95 52.28
N ARG A 689 -60.81 149.90 50.94
CA ARG A 689 -61.01 151.11 50.11
C ARG A 689 -62.44 151.66 50.25
N THR A 690 -63.45 150.80 50.37
CA THR A 690 -64.82 151.28 50.63
C THR A 690 -64.97 151.87 52.03
N GLU A 691 -64.27 151.32 53.02
CA GLU A 691 -64.26 151.86 54.38
C GLU A 691 -63.54 153.21 54.46
N VAL A 692 -62.37 153.35 53.82
CA VAL A 692 -61.70 154.66 53.64
C VAL A 692 -62.63 155.66 52.96
N HIS A 693 -63.30 155.28 51.85
CA HIS A 693 -64.23 156.19 51.18
C HIS A 693 -65.45 156.55 52.06
N ASN A 694 -65.95 155.63 52.88
CA ASN A 694 -67.01 155.91 53.86
C ASN A 694 -66.52 156.84 54.97
N LEU A 695 -65.27 156.72 55.42
CA LEU A 695 -64.65 157.63 56.38
C LEU A 695 -64.42 159.02 55.79
N GLU A 696 -63.94 159.14 54.54
CA GLU A 696 -63.88 160.41 53.80
C GLU A 696 -65.26 161.06 53.67
N LYS A 697 -66.29 160.25 53.33
CA LYS A 697 -67.68 160.68 53.21
C LYS A 697 -68.30 161.11 54.55
N ASN A 698 -67.86 160.54 55.66
CA ASN A 698 -68.29 160.96 57.00
C ASN A 698 -67.50 162.18 57.49
N LEU A 699 -66.20 162.29 57.18
CA LEU A 699 -65.37 163.46 57.46
C LEU A 699 -65.88 164.71 56.70
N THR A 700 -66.28 164.53 55.44
CA THR A 700 -66.89 165.60 54.63
C THR A 700 -68.28 165.99 55.12
N LYS A 701 -69.12 165.03 55.56
CA LYS A 701 -70.38 165.34 56.27
C LYS A 701 -70.14 166.15 57.55
N GLU A 702 -69.20 165.75 58.41
CA GLU A 702 -68.96 166.47 59.68
C GLU A 702 -68.32 167.84 59.44
N ARG A 703 -67.49 168.01 58.41
CA ARG A 703 -67.03 169.33 57.94
C ARG A 703 -68.20 170.21 57.48
N LEU A 704 -69.07 169.67 56.61
CA LEU A 704 -70.28 170.38 56.14
C LEU A 704 -71.25 170.71 57.29
N LYS A 705 -71.37 169.83 58.29
CA LYS A 705 -72.21 170.01 59.48
C LYS A 705 -71.64 171.06 60.42
N SER A 706 -70.31 171.09 60.63
CA SER A 706 -69.64 172.16 61.37
C SER A 706 -69.76 173.51 60.64
N GLN A 707 -69.65 173.51 59.31
CA GLN A 707 -69.84 174.72 58.51
C GLN A 707 -71.28 175.21 58.58
N ALA A 708 -72.27 174.34 58.37
CA ALA A 708 -73.69 174.67 58.47
C ALA A 708 -74.08 175.21 59.85
N LEU A 709 -73.57 174.63 60.95
CA LEU A 709 -73.79 175.16 62.30
C LEU A 709 -73.13 176.54 62.53
N THR A 710 -72.05 176.85 61.80
CA THR A 710 -71.41 178.18 61.84
C THR A 710 -72.22 179.20 61.02
N GLU A 711 -72.80 178.77 59.90
CA GLU A 711 -73.63 179.60 59.01
C GLU A 711 -75.04 179.86 59.63
N GLU A 712 -75.68 178.85 60.24
CA GLU A 712 -76.94 179.01 61.01
C GLU A 712 -76.81 180.03 62.15
N GLN A 713 -75.64 180.12 62.79
CA GLN A 713 -75.41 181.06 63.89
C GLN A 713 -75.26 182.52 63.42
N GLN A 714 -75.03 182.77 62.13
CA GLN A 714 -74.81 184.12 61.60
C GLN A 714 -76.02 184.75 60.88
N ASN A 715 -76.99 183.96 60.38
CA ASN A 715 -78.20 184.53 59.77
C ASN A 715 -79.40 183.54 59.74
N PRO A 716 -80.51 183.81 60.45
CA PRO A 716 -81.63 182.86 60.54
C PRO A 716 -82.67 183.03 59.41
N LEU A 717 -82.76 182.05 58.49
CA LEU A 717 -83.89 181.90 57.56
C LEU A 717 -84.07 180.42 57.11
N ASN A 718 -85.23 180.09 56.53
CA ASN A 718 -85.87 178.75 56.60
C ASN A 718 -86.16 178.13 55.20
N VAL A 719 -86.74 176.90 55.15
CA VAL A 719 -87.45 176.17 54.04
C VAL A 719 -86.77 174.85 53.50
N HIS A 720 -87.59 173.87 53.04
CA HIS A 720 -87.25 172.43 52.76
C HIS A 720 -87.32 172.00 51.23
N ARG A 721 -87.07 170.69 50.86
CA ARG A 721 -87.96 169.73 50.05
C ARG A 721 -87.41 168.80 48.86
N TRP A 722 -87.37 167.44 49.03
CA TRP A 722 -87.66 166.24 48.09
C TRP A 722 -86.78 165.87 46.81
N ARG A 723 -86.81 164.70 46.07
CA ARG A 723 -87.10 163.19 46.22
C ARG A 723 -86.99 162.29 44.88
N LYS A 724 -86.49 161.01 44.93
CA LYS A 724 -86.54 159.81 43.96
C LYS A 724 -85.61 159.75 42.67
N LEU A 725 -85.46 158.74 41.76
CA LEU A 725 -86.26 157.60 41.13
C LEU A 725 -85.39 156.38 40.53
N GLU A 726 -85.95 155.34 39.83
CA GLU A 726 -85.34 153.97 39.52
C GLU A 726 -85.69 153.23 38.14
N GLY A 727 -85.18 152.00 37.79
CA GLY A 727 -85.42 151.19 36.50
C GLY A 727 -85.00 149.66 36.42
N THR A 728 -85.26 148.89 35.29
CA THR A 728 -85.37 147.35 35.22
C THR A 728 -84.89 146.55 33.91
N ASP A 729 -85.23 145.22 33.72
CA ASP A 729 -84.53 144.12 32.92
C ASP A 729 -85.47 143.01 32.22
N PRO A 730 -85.03 141.99 31.38
CA PRO A 730 -85.88 141.14 30.45
C PRO A 730 -86.00 139.55 30.61
N ASP A 731 -85.79 138.70 29.55
CA ASP A 731 -86.45 137.34 29.26
C ASP A 731 -85.54 136.11 28.83
N THR A 732 -86.10 134.90 28.53
CA THR A 732 -85.51 133.53 28.46
C THR A 732 -85.72 132.62 27.20
N HIS A 733 -86.58 132.92 26.22
CA HIS A 733 -87.08 131.93 25.21
C HIS A 733 -86.05 131.08 24.41
N MET A 734 -84.82 131.58 24.19
CA MET A 734 -83.86 130.99 23.23
C MET A 734 -83.35 129.56 23.52
N LEU A 735 -83.48 129.04 24.74
CA LEU A 735 -82.79 127.80 25.13
C LEU A 735 -83.36 126.53 24.46
N LEU A 736 -84.69 126.46 24.29
CA LEU A 736 -85.40 125.25 23.82
C LEU A 736 -85.10 124.87 22.37
N MET A 737 -84.81 125.85 21.50
CA MET A 737 -84.56 125.64 20.07
C MET A 737 -83.27 124.84 19.81
N LYS A 738 -82.29 124.94 20.73
CA LYS A 738 -80.93 124.41 20.54
C LYS A 738 -80.86 122.88 20.66
N THR A 739 -81.68 122.29 21.53
CA THR A 739 -81.70 120.85 21.83
C THR A 739 -82.14 120.01 20.64
N LYS A 740 -83.16 120.46 19.90
CA LYS A 740 -83.75 119.72 18.76
C LYS A 740 -82.77 119.54 17.60
N ILE A 741 -81.87 120.50 17.41
CA ILE A 741 -80.82 120.50 16.36
C ILE A 741 -79.73 119.44 16.66
N GLN A 742 -79.45 119.17 17.94
CA GLN A 742 -78.40 118.23 18.33
C GLN A 742 -78.78 116.76 18.06
N GLN A 743 -80.04 116.37 18.29
CA GLN A 743 -80.51 115.00 18.03
C GLN A 743 -80.40 114.62 16.54
N SER A 744 -80.71 115.53 15.62
CA SER A 744 -80.58 115.30 14.18
C SER A 744 -79.13 115.06 13.73
N ARG A 745 -78.14 115.70 14.38
CA ARG A 745 -76.71 115.48 14.10
C ARG A 745 -76.22 114.08 14.49
N VAL A 746 -76.79 113.47 15.53
CA VAL A 746 -76.39 112.11 15.98
C VAL A 746 -76.78 111.08 14.93
N LEU A 747 -78.05 111.09 14.49
CA LEU A 747 -78.58 110.15 13.49
C LEU A 747 -77.79 110.17 12.17
N LYS A 748 -77.27 111.34 11.76
CA LYS A 748 -76.44 111.43 10.56
C LYS A 748 -75.10 110.69 10.71
N LYS A 749 -74.40 110.89 11.84
CA LYS A 749 -73.12 110.18 12.12
C LYS A 749 -73.29 108.66 12.21
N THR A 750 -74.42 108.17 12.72
CA THR A 750 -74.68 106.72 12.77
C THR A 750 -74.81 106.13 11.37
N LYS A 751 -75.39 106.87 10.42
CA LYS A 751 -75.44 106.45 9.01
C LYS A 751 -74.05 106.44 8.36
N ASP A 752 -73.28 107.51 8.54
CA ASP A 752 -71.93 107.64 7.96
C ASP A 752 -71.00 106.47 8.40
N MET A 753 -71.20 105.93 9.61
CA MET A 753 -70.48 104.75 10.13
C MET A 753 -70.91 103.44 9.43
N LEU A 754 -72.21 103.28 9.17
CA LEU A 754 -72.78 102.08 8.54
C LEU A 754 -72.39 102.01 7.05
N ASP A 755 -72.35 103.16 6.37
CA ASP A 755 -71.81 103.30 5.01
C ASP A 755 -70.28 103.11 4.93
N LEU A 756 -69.58 103.05 6.08
CA LEU A 756 -68.17 102.65 6.17
C LEU A 756 -68.02 101.13 6.39
N GLN A 757 -68.88 100.53 7.21
CA GLN A 757 -68.95 99.09 7.43
C GLN A 757 -69.19 98.33 6.12
N ASN A 758 -70.19 98.75 5.33
CA ASN A 758 -70.53 98.14 4.04
C ASN A 758 -69.34 98.11 3.04
N LYS A 759 -68.45 99.10 3.10
CA LYS A 759 -67.24 99.16 2.24
C LYS A 759 -66.15 98.18 2.66
N TYR A 760 -66.17 97.72 3.91
CA TYR A 760 -65.25 96.70 4.41
C TYR A 760 -65.70 95.32 3.91
N ASP A 761 -66.99 95.00 4.08
CA ASP A 761 -67.63 93.78 3.59
C ASP A 761 -67.45 93.59 2.07
N ASP A 762 -67.58 94.66 1.27
CA ASP A 762 -67.38 94.61 -0.19
C ASP A 762 -65.90 94.46 -0.60
N LEU A 763 -64.94 94.88 0.22
CA LEU A 763 -63.52 94.61 0.01
C LEU A 763 -63.18 93.13 0.29
N GLU A 764 -63.75 92.58 1.36
CA GLU A 764 -63.61 91.17 1.73
C GLU A 764 -64.24 90.22 0.70
N ARG A 765 -65.35 90.62 0.08
CA ARG A 765 -65.95 89.94 -1.08
C ARG A 765 -65.04 89.95 -2.31
N GLN A 766 -64.40 91.08 -2.62
CA GLN A 766 -63.46 91.18 -3.75
C GLN A 766 -62.24 90.27 -3.55
N PHE A 767 -61.69 90.19 -2.33
CA PHE A 767 -60.56 89.32 -2.03
C PHE A 767 -60.92 87.83 -2.21
N ASN A 768 -62.07 87.41 -1.70
CA ASN A 768 -62.55 86.02 -1.83
C ASN A 768 -62.91 85.61 -3.27
N CYS A 769 -63.27 86.55 -4.14
CA CYS A 769 -63.55 86.26 -5.55
C CYS A 769 -62.30 85.91 -6.39
N LEU A 770 -61.11 86.34 -5.98
CA LEU A 770 -59.86 86.09 -6.72
C LEU A 770 -59.25 84.70 -6.47
N THR A 771 -59.54 84.08 -5.32
CA THR A 771 -58.98 82.77 -4.92
C THR A 771 -59.66 81.58 -5.59
N MET A 772 -60.85 81.76 -6.19
CA MET A 772 -61.76 80.67 -6.56
C MET A 772 -62.33 80.75 -7.99
N LYS A 773 -61.53 81.16 -8.99
CA LYS A 773 -61.74 80.84 -10.43
C LYS A 773 -60.52 81.08 -11.34
N GLN A 774 -59.78 80.01 -11.57
CA GLN A 774 -59.23 79.68 -12.90
C GLN A 774 -60.15 78.58 -13.50
N PRO A 775 -60.23 78.37 -14.84
CA PRO A 775 -59.12 78.46 -15.80
C PRO A 775 -59.45 79.09 -17.17
N GLN A 776 -58.51 78.90 -18.11
CA GLN A 776 -58.51 79.16 -19.56
C GLN A 776 -58.08 80.57 -20.03
N ASN A 777 -56.93 80.56 -20.75
CA ASN A 777 -56.50 81.40 -21.87
C ASN A 777 -56.57 82.93 -21.67
N GLN A 778 -55.46 83.66 -21.78
CA GLN A 778 -54.81 83.86 -23.09
C GLN A 778 -53.32 83.45 -23.20
N ASN A 779 -52.57 83.31 -22.10
CA ASN A 779 -51.11 83.08 -22.16
C ASN A 779 -50.68 81.60 -22.23
N THR A 780 -51.53 80.72 -22.77
CA THR A 780 -51.35 79.26 -22.75
C THR A 780 -50.67 78.68 -24.00
N ALA A 781 -50.56 79.44 -25.10
CA ALA A 781 -49.88 78.94 -26.31
C ALA A 781 -48.35 78.92 -26.14
N ASP A 782 -47.73 80.09 -25.94
CA ASP A 782 -46.27 80.20 -25.81
C ASP A 782 -45.72 79.47 -24.59
N LEU A 783 -46.43 79.49 -23.45
CA LEU A 783 -45.96 78.79 -22.25
C LEU A 783 -46.01 77.26 -22.43
N ASN A 784 -47.00 76.72 -23.14
CA ASN A 784 -47.01 75.28 -23.47
C ASN A 784 -46.02 74.94 -24.59
N LEU A 785 -45.75 75.84 -25.54
CA LEU A 785 -44.67 75.66 -26.51
C LEU A 785 -43.30 75.62 -25.81
N GLN A 786 -43.03 76.57 -24.91
CA GLN A 786 -41.82 76.60 -24.08
C GLN A 786 -41.72 75.38 -23.16
N LEU A 787 -42.82 74.94 -22.54
CA LEU A 787 -42.83 73.72 -21.74
C LEU A 787 -42.56 72.47 -22.60
N ASN A 788 -43.15 72.37 -23.79
CA ASN A 788 -42.93 71.25 -24.70
C ASN A 788 -41.52 71.26 -25.35
N THR A 789 -40.91 72.42 -25.58
CA THR A 789 -39.50 72.49 -26.02
C THR A 789 -38.56 72.18 -24.87
N LEU A 790 -38.77 72.72 -23.67
CA LEU A 790 -37.98 72.36 -22.48
C LEU A 790 -38.11 70.88 -22.13
N GLN A 791 -39.30 70.28 -22.25
CA GLN A 791 -39.52 68.85 -22.00
C GLN A 791 -38.95 67.97 -23.12
N ARG A 792 -38.92 68.44 -24.38
CA ARG A 792 -38.14 67.81 -25.47
C ARG A 792 -36.65 67.89 -25.19
N ASP A 793 -36.12 69.05 -24.79
CA ASP A 793 -34.71 69.26 -24.47
C ASP A 793 -34.26 68.46 -23.25
N LEU A 794 -35.13 68.32 -22.23
CA LEU A 794 -34.87 67.48 -21.07
C LEU A 794 -34.85 65.99 -21.48
N ASN A 795 -35.76 65.55 -22.36
CA ASN A 795 -35.72 64.21 -22.94
C ASN A 795 -34.50 63.97 -23.86
N LEU A 796 -34.09 64.96 -24.65
CA LEU A 796 -32.87 64.89 -25.48
C LEU A 796 -31.61 64.85 -24.62
N LYS A 797 -31.54 65.64 -23.55
CA LYS A 797 -30.46 65.60 -22.55
C LYS A 797 -30.48 64.27 -21.78
N ALA A 798 -31.64 63.75 -21.38
CA ALA A 798 -31.76 62.45 -20.74
C ALA A 798 -31.33 61.30 -21.66
N ASN A 799 -31.66 61.35 -22.94
CA ASN A 799 -31.18 60.36 -23.93
C ASN A 799 -29.68 60.51 -24.21
N LYS A 800 -29.15 61.75 -24.22
CA LYS A 800 -27.69 61.98 -24.30
C LYS A 800 -26.97 61.49 -23.04
N ILE A 801 -27.55 61.62 -21.86
CA ILE A 801 -27.05 61.05 -20.60
C ILE A 801 -27.10 59.52 -20.64
N LYS A 802 -28.17 58.90 -21.14
CA LYS A 802 -28.23 57.44 -21.38
C LYS A 802 -27.14 56.98 -22.36
N GLY A 803 -26.88 57.74 -23.42
CA GLY A 803 -25.77 57.51 -24.35
C GLY A 803 -24.41 57.58 -23.65
N LEU A 804 -24.16 58.63 -22.88
CA LEU A 804 -22.92 58.79 -22.10
C LEU A 804 -22.74 57.71 -21.02
N ILE A 805 -23.83 57.22 -20.41
CA ILE A 805 -23.79 56.08 -19.48
C ILE A 805 -23.46 54.79 -20.23
N ALA A 806 -24.02 54.56 -21.42
CA ALA A 806 -23.67 53.40 -22.24
C ALA A 806 -22.21 53.46 -22.72
N GLU A 807 -21.72 54.63 -23.12
CA GLU A 807 -20.31 54.87 -23.46
C GLU A 807 -19.41 54.64 -22.23
N LEU A 808 -19.76 55.17 -21.06
CA LEU A 808 -19.00 54.98 -19.81
C LEU A 808 -18.96 53.51 -19.39
N ASN A 809 -20.09 52.80 -19.42
CA ASN A 809 -20.14 51.36 -19.15
C ASN A 809 -19.30 50.56 -20.16
N GLY A 810 -19.28 50.98 -21.43
CA GLY A 810 -18.40 50.40 -22.46
C GLY A 810 -16.92 50.66 -22.20
N ARG A 811 -16.55 51.84 -21.68
CA ARG A 811 -15.18 52.15 -21.24
C ARG A 811 -14.79 51.39 -19.98
N GLU A 812 -15.70 51.18 -19.03
CA GLU A 812 -15.46 50.33 -17.87
C GLU A 812 -15.29 48.84 -18.24
N ALA A 813 -16.02 48.35 -19.24
CA ALA A 813 -15.81 47.01 -19.79
C ALA A 813 -14.40 46.90 -20.41
N GLN A 814 -14.05 47.82 -21.32
CA GLN A 814 -12.70 47.87 -21.91
C GLN A 814 -11.58 48.00 -20.86
N ALA A 815 -11.81 48.76 -19.78
CA ALA A 815 -10.85 48.87 -18.68
C ALA A 815 -10.64 47.52 -17.96
N LYS A 816 -11.71 46.74 -17.73
CA LYS A 816 -11.64 45.39 -17.15
C LYS A 816 -11.00 44.39 -18.11
N ASP A 817 -11.26 44.49 -19.41
CA ASP A 817 -10.60 43.66 -20.42
C ASP A 817 -9.08 43.92 -20.44
N PHE A 818 -8.65 45.18 -20.37
CA PHE A 818 -7.24 45.55 -20.22
C PHE A 818 -6.65 45.11 -18.87
N GLU A 819 -7.42 45.15 -17.78
CA GLU A 819 -6.99 44.67 -16.46
C GLU A 819 -6.73 43.14 -16.49
N VAL A 820 -7.61 42.36 -17.13
CA VAL A 820 -7.43 40.93 -17.37
C VAL A 820 -6.23 40.65 -18.28
N GLU A 821 -6.03 41.43 -19.35
CA GLU A 821 -4.86 41.31 -20.24
C GLU A 821 -3.55 41.61 -19.48
N ILE A 822 -3.55 42.64 -18.62
CA ILE A 822 -2.42 42.97 -17.73
C ILE A 822 -2.14 41.83 -16.75
N TYR A 823 -3.17 41.16 -16.20
CA TYR A 823 -2.98 39.96 -15.38
C TYR A 823 -2.40 38.79 -16.18
N ARG A 824 -2.86 38.54 -17.42
CA ARG A 824 -2.31 37.47 -18.27
C ARG A 824 -0.84 37.74 -18.64
N LEU A 825 -0.53 38.95 -19.09
CA LEU A 825 0.83 39.38 -19.42
C LEU A 825 1.77 39.36 -18.21
N ASN A 826 1.30 39.70 -17.00
CA ASN A 826 2.10 39.55 -15.78
C ASN A 826 2.34 38.08 -15.41
N HIS A 827 1.37 37.19 -15.67
CA HIS A 827 1.54 35.76 -15.46
C HIS A 827 2.56 35.18 -16.45
N GLU A 828 2.43 35.48 -17.74
CA GLU A 828 3.40 35.13 -18.79
C GLU A 828 4.81 35.68 -18.49
N LEU A 829 4.91 36.95 -18.07
CA LEU A 829 6.17 37.56 -17.67
C LEU A 829 6.82 36.83 -16.49
N ASN A 830 6.04 36.37 -15.51
CA ASN A 830 6.55 35.63 -14.36
C ASN A 830 6.91 34.18 -14.70
N GLU A 831 6.17 33.52 -15.61
CA GLU A 831 6.62 32.27 -16.22
C GLU A 831 7.95 32.43 -16.97
N MET A 832 8.09 33.48 -17.77
CA MET A 832 9.31 33.75 -18.54
C MET A 832 10.49 34.11 -17.64
N LYS A 833 10.27 34.85 -16.55
CA LYS A 833 11.28 35.02 -15.48
C LYS A 833 11.67 33.68 -14.87
N LYS A 834 10.70 32.81 -14.54
CA LYS A 834 10.99 31.47 -13.97
C LYS A 834 11.82 30.62 -14.94
N LYS A 835 11.41 30.53 -16.21
CA LYS A 835 12.14 29.83 -17.29
C LYS A 835 13.55 30.42 -17.47
N TYR A 836 13.71 31.74 -17.41
CA TYR A 836 15.01 32.42 -17.45
C TYR A 836 15.89 32.10 -16.23
N TYR A 837 15.35 32.08 -15.00
CA TYR A 837 16.11 31.71 -13.81
C TYR A 837 16.49 30.22 -13.81
N GLU A 838 15.63 29.32 -14.28
CA GLU A 838 15.97 27.90 -14.47
C GLU A 838 17.05 27.70 -15.54
N GLN A 839 17.01 28.47 -16.63
CA GLN A 839 18.04 28.45 -17.68
C GLN A 839 19.35 29.09 -17.20
N LYS A 840 19.27 30.14 -16.38
CA LYS A 840 20.44 30.72 -15.71
C LYS A 840 21.06 29.75 -14.71
N GLU A 841 20.27 29.09 -13.85
CA GLU A 841 20.79 28.03 -12.98
C GLU A 841 21.51 26.93 -13.77
N LYS A 842 20.94 26.49 -14.91
CA LYS A 842 21.57 25.48 -15.77
C LYS A 842 22.88 25.99 -16.36
N SER A 843 22.95 27.26 -16.76
CA SER A 843 24.17 27.92 -17.23
C SER A 843 25.22 28.09 -16.12
N ASP A 844 24.83 28.52 -14.92
CA ASP A 844 25.71 28.68 -13.77
C ASP A 844 26.24 27.32 -13.29
N LYS A 845 25.40 26.27 -13.27
CA LYS A 845 25.80 24.87 -13.00
C LYS A 845 26.71 24.29 -14.09
N LEU A 846 26.64 24.78 -15.33
CA LEU A 846 27.57 24.44 -16.42
C LEU A 846 28.91 25.19 -16.27
N ASN A 847 28.85 26.49 -15.96
CA ASN A 847 30.03 27.33 -15.70
C ASN A 847 30.81 26.89 -14.46
N GLN A 848 30.12 26.35 -13.45
CA GLN A 848 30.76 25.78 -12.26
C GLN A 848 31.51 24.49 -12.62
N LYS A 849 30.88 23.57 -13.36
CA LYS A 849 31.57 22.39 -13.93
C LYS A 849 32.73 22.74 -14.87
N LEU A 850 32.70 23.88 -15.54
CA LEU A 850 33.81 24.38 -16.37
C LEU A 850 34.95 25.00 -15.54
N LYS A 851 34.67 25.50 -14.32
CA LYS A 851 35.71 25.95 -13.37
C LYS A 851 36.39 24.78 -12.68
N ASP A 852 35.64 23.73 -12.33
CA ASP A 852 36.16 22.52 -11.67
C ASP A 852 37.12 21.69 -12.55
N ILE A 853 37.34 22.09 -13.81
CA ILE A 853 38.24 21.45 -14.79
C ILE A 853 39.59 22.17 -14.94
N LYS A 854 39.84 23.30 -14.24
CA LYS A 854 41.14 24.01 -14.30
C LYS A 854 41.79 24.25 -12.93
N LEU A 855 42.83 23.46 -12.67
CA LEU A 855 43.87 23.69 -11.65
C LEU A 855 45.05 24.51 -12.24
N PRO A 856 45.99 25.04 -11.44
CA PRO A 856 46.22 26.49 -11.45
C PRO A 856 47.64 26.97 -11.83
N GLU A 857 47.70 28.19 -12.36
CA GLU A 857 48.82 29.16 -12.33
C GLU A 857 48.16 30.55 -12.50
N ASN A 858 48.46 31.64 -11.78
CA ASN A 858 49.69 32.29 -11.28
C ASN A 858 50.15 33.45 -12.20
N GLU A 859 50.79 34.46 -11.59
CA GLU A 859 51.48 35.63 -12.20
C GLU A 859 50.66 36.75 -12.92
N ALA A 860 50.49 37.86 -12.18
CA ALA A 860 51.01 39.21 -12.45
C ALA A 860 50.63 40.06 -13.70
N LEU A 861 50.62 41.39 -13.46
CA LEU A 861 50.91 42.53 -14.36
C LEU A 861 50.25 42.55 -15.76
N ASN A 862 49.46 43.57 -16.12
CA ASN A 862 49.95 44.95 -16.18
C ASN A 862 48.84 46.02 -16.23
N SER A 863 49.23 47.29 -16.32
CA SER A 863 48.35 48.47 -16.37
C SER A 863 48.52 49.27 -17.68
N LYS A 864 47.82 50.43 -17.78
CA LYS A 864 47.91 51.48 -18.85
C LYS A 864 47.24 51.15 -20.19
N GLU A 865 46.79 52.13 -20.99
CA GLU A 865 46.23 53.49 -20.82
C GLU A 865 45.81 54.00 -22.23
N ASN A 866 45.12 55.16 -22.29
CA ASN A 866 44.86 55.95 -23.52
C ASN A 866 43.83 55.39 -24.52
N MET A 867 43.19 56.21 -25.36
CA MET A 867 42.58 57.55 -25.20
C MET A 867 41.80 57.83 -26.50
N LYS A 868 40.71 58.61 -26.39
CA LYS A 868 40.12 59.50 -27.42
C LYS A 868 40.51 59.30 -28.91
N ASN A 869 39.51 59.21 -29.78
CA ASN A 869 38.98 60.41 -30.46
C ASN A 869 37.66 60.13 -31.22
N ASN A 870 36.96 61.21 -31.58
CA ASN A 870 35.74 61.19 -32.39
C ASN A 870 36.05 61.37 -33.89
N VAL A 871 34.98 61.28 -34.70
CA VAL A 871 34.68 61.98 -35.96
C VAL A 871 34.52 61.07 -37.19
N ASP A 872 33.29 61.07 -37.71
CA ASP A 872 32.78 60.68 -39.04
C ASP A 872 32.95 59.20 -39.50
N ASP A 873 32.12 58.65 -40.41
CA ASP A 873 31.17 59.28 -41.34
C ASP A 873 29.82 58.52 -41.54
N MET A 874 28.87 59.25 -42.13
CA MET A 874 27.47 59.07 -42.54
C MET A 874 26.81 57.70 -42.89
N ASN A 875 25.47 57.72 -42.69
CA ASN A 875 24.37 57.25 -43.59
C ASN A 875 23.81 55.80 -43.57
N LYS A 876 22.63 55.59 -42.92
CA LYS A 876 21.27 55.58 -43.57
C LYS A 876 20.12 55.07 -42.65
N GLY A 877 18.88 55.56 -42.89
CA GLY A 877 17.61 55.02 -42.34
C GLY A 877 17.13 55.68 -41.02
N ILE A 878 16.29 56.73 -40.98
CA ILE A 878 14.86 56.85 -41.36
C ILE A 878 13.95 55.95 -40.47
N GLN A 879 12.96 56.45 -39.71
CA GLN A 879 12.67 57.78 -39.12
C GLN A 879 11.59 57.62 -38.02
N LYS A 880 11.46 58.58 -37.08
CA LYS A 880 10.29 58.65 -36.16
C LYS A 880 9.09 59.32 -36.86
N PRO A 881 7.88 59.18 -36.31
CA PRO A 881 7.10 60.38 -36.03
C PRO A 881 6.59 60.49 -34.58
N TYR A 882 6.10 61.68 -34.22
CA TYR A 882 5.56 62.03 -32.90
C TYR A 882 4.03 62.26 -32.95
N PHE A 883 3.45 62.44 -31.77
CA PHE A 883 2.04 62.67 -31.48
C PHE A 883 1.48 63.99 -32.05
N THR A 884 0.30 63.94 -32.68
CA THR A 884 -0.64 65.07 -32.90
C THR A 884 -2.08 64.53 -32.83
N GLY A 885 -3.08 65.37 -32.59
CA GLY A 885 -4.48 64.91 -32.47
C GLY A 885 -5.54 65.99 -32.71
N GLY A 886 -6.82 65.57 -32.61
CA GLY A 886 -8.00 66.43 -32.73
C GLY A 886 -8.75 66.31 -34.07
N GLY A 887 -10.08 66.45 -34.02
CA GLY A 887 -10.93 66.60 -35.22
C GLY A 887 -12.12 65.62 -35.29
N PHE A 888 -13.34 66.11 -35.06
CA PHE A 888 -14.59 65.43 -35.41
C PHE A 888 -14.88 65.58 -36.92
N ASN A 889 -15.47 64.56 -37.56
CA ASN A 889 -16.72 64.77 -38.30
C ASN A 889 -17.54 63.48 -38.46
N MET A 890 -18.84 63.62 -38.80
CA MET A 890 -19.79 62.52 -38.96
C MET A 890 -20.13 62.25 -40.44
N ARG A 891 -20.40 60.99 -40.82
CA ARG A 891 -21.75 60.52 -41.25
C ARG A 891 -21.79 59.11 -41.87
N ARG A 892 -22.60 58.25 -41.24
CA ARG A 892 -23.71 57.44 -41.78
C ARG A 892 -23.49 56.36 -42.87
N ASN A 893 -24.33 55.33 -42.77
CA ASN A 893 -24.64 54.23 -43.71
C ASN A 893 -23.58 53.10 -43.77
N GLY A 894 -23.93 51.82 -43.63
CA GLY A 894 -25.16 51.25 -43.03
C GLY A 894 -25.62 49.90 -43.61
N THR A 895 -25.86 48.95 -42.70
CA THR A 895 -26.80 47.82 -42.76
C THR A 895 -27.15 47.47 -41.32
#